data_AF-A0A4R5DLE9-F1
#
_entry.id   AF-A0A4R5DLE9-F1
#
_cell.length_a   1.000
_cell.length_b   1.000
_cell.length_c   1.000
_cell.angle_alpha   90.00
_cell.angle_beta   90.00
_cell.angle_gamma   90.00
#
_symmetry.space_group_name_H-M   'P 1'
#
loop_
_entity.id
_entity.type
_entity.pdbx_description
1 polymer ?
#
loop_
_entity_poly.entity_id
_entity_poly.type
_entity_poly.pdbx_seq_one_letter_code
_entity_poly.pdbx_strand_id
1 'polypeptide(L)'
;MTVHGARIHRRSFLALAGAGAAGLAAPALSAAGASADQGRVFLHSDRLRVHWARDAGGWTTESIHVRADQGWRQAFAPAGGYGVLMHGDDAAPDREAVRRAQAGRYLQLRARDAVADGDTVRFGCEHPSGTLSADWSLDPEFGQDLLVTVTWTPRRAGWYSLPSPTLATVGEDDLAWGVVPGYWSSSTAATDAELSRRYNLGVPAVPLLAEERSTTSLVAAVQSAADGATLAVAADSALARDPWPTDRSEHTAWQVGTSLRDLGGALTPTLFSPVLGQRGSWLEAGQPVSAAFRYVLVAGGWADVTDHVTRDVYQLPRRQELARNVDSLSHRIHRMHDFLVTPESQWHTWTYEGLTLGAESGKLSDVGAMWMMTRLTDDPVFRHERLPYARNFKLAQQQTADGPFRGAALGEYFRDGQWISEIVWANLVGSLGPDYVSPIFTTFYTLADDGNIALFDPDDAEIRERLRLGAERLLEWQHDDGSFDIGYLRDQPDQVKYPELPDLRATWYGFVAAYRVLGDQRYLDAAKRGADWFIEHAVATGDFLGVCDDARLIRDFQVIFAAQALLDLYEVTEDERYRDAAVEAATFYTLHIFDHPIATDEPKTFNGGPVEDWQLGQSGLPFEHAGFHGSVNGVGPITLASHAGAFVRFHELTGRQLFLDLARAAARGRDEWVGEQSGIPSYYWSAGNGGSSVFPWHGWWHMGWLMDYVLAESHLRSGGEIAFPHGFCTAKVGSHRPYGFAAGTIFGHDVQLWMPRPLVTVDDPEVDWLTARSVDGGRLFVVAVNESPEPTTATVRLDPRSLVAGQRATWGDTQVLAGDAAAGPEDGAWTVELPGLGVAVFAVDATLDADPEGPRLRGFDLTGSETELRVSWAYWASVTTWAQWRVGGGDWTDTPRQEGYSLTATIDLRDVTAPATVEVRVAAEQPNGVGYSEPLRWPVPRLGQNIALGRPVEVSSTYAPQYVGANLVDGDRTSTASRWLSAVDDEQPTATFTLAETTTPKLLRLYTGTLDRQVVVAWTVQARTATGWVDVGAVADNTSLRRDVWLDPVATDHVRLVVTERSRDSIDVARIFEIEIYDDAEVAP
;
A
#
# COMPACT_ATOMS: atom_id res chain seq x y z
N MET A 1 11.97 38.57 29.98
CA MET A 1 12.66 39.85 30.29
C MET A 1 13.75 39.54 31.32
N THR A 2 14.93 40.17 31.16
CA THR A 2 16.15 40.12 32.02
C THR A 2 16.98 38.83 32.07
N VAL A 3 18.12 38.94 31.38
CA VAL A 3 19.35 38.13 31.42
C VAL A 3 20.12 38.42 32.71
N HIS A 4 20.68 37.40 33.37
CA HIS A 4 21.94 37.54 34.10
C HIS A 4 22.71 36.22 34.18
N GLY A 5 23.88 36.20 33.54
CA GLY A 5 24.87 35.14 33.65
C GLY A 5 25.86 35.40 34.79
N ALA A 6 26.45 34.32 35.30
CA ALA A 6 27.72 34.36 36.00
C ALA A 6 28.54 33.09 35.71
N ARG A 7 29.82 33.30 35.40
CA ARG A 7 30.81 32.34 34.91
C ARG A 7 31.44 31.51 36.03
N ILE A 8 31.40 30.19 35.87
CA ILE A 8 32.48 29.17 35.91
C ILE A 8 33.73 29.43 36.80
N HIS A 9 34.10 28.43 37.63
CA HIS A 9 35.43 27.79 37.55
C HIS A 9 35.49 26.31 38.00
N ARG A 10 36.11 25.52 37.11
CA ARG A 10 36.34 24.06 37.03
C ARG A 10 37.26 23.45 38.10
N ARG A 11 37.10 22.13 38.35
CA ARG A 11 38.13 21.05 38.25
C ARG A 11 37.45 19.66 38.36
N SER A 12 37.31 18.88 37.26
CA SER A 12 38.18 17.77 36.76
C SER A 12 37.85 16.42 37.45
N PHE A 13 37.43 15.30 36.83
CA PHE A 13 37.93 14.45 35.70
C PHE A 13 36.89 13.32 35.43
N LEU A 14 36.51 12.92 34.20
CA LEU A 14 37.00 11.78 33.35
C LEU A 14 36.02 11.70 32.14
N ALA A 15 36.45 11.86 30.88
CA ALA A 15 36.91 10.85 29.90
C ALA A 15 35.79 10.05 29.18
N LEU A 16 35.79 10.15 27.84
CA LEU A 16 35.04 9.41 26.79
C LEU A 16 33.59 9.82 26.47
N ALA A 17 33.46 10.87 25.66
CA ALA A 17 32.45 11.01 24.60
C ALA A 17 32.99 12.01 23.56
N GLY A 18 33.41 11.52 22.40
CA GLY A 18 33.86 12.33 21.27
C GLY A 18 32.78 12.40 20.21
N ALA A 19 31.67 13.06 20.54
CA ALA A 19 30.70 13.52 19.55
C ALA A 19 31.31 14.70 18.79
N GLY A 20 31.58 14.50 17.50
CA GLY A 20 31.80 15.59 16.56
C GLY A 20 30.47 16.25 16.21
N ALA A 21 29.92 17.03 17.15
CA ALA A 21 28.92 18.03 16.83
C ALA A 21 29.60 19.13 16.00
N ALA A 22 29.64 18.94 14.69
CA ALA A 22 29.86 20.04 13.76
C ALA A 22 28.63 20.94 13.87
N GLY A 23 28.83 22.14 14.41
CA GLY A 23 27.77 23.12 14.54
C GLY A 23 27.09 23.36 13.21
N LEU A 24 25.76 23.48 13.27
CA LEU A 24 24.94 24.14 12.26
C LEU A 24 25.52 25.54 12.04
N ALA A 25 26.43 25.67 11.09
CA ALA A 25 26.68 26.94 10.44
C ALA A 25 25.38 27.28 9.73
N ALA A 26 24.76 28.41 10.09
CA ALA A 26 23.79 29.04 9.21
C ALA A 26 24.43 29.09 7.80
N PRO A 27 23.72 28.67 6.73
CA PRO A 27 24.29 28.71 5.40
C PRO A 27 24.75 30.15 5.15
N ALA A 28 26.05 30.31 4.90
CA ALA A 28 26.55 31.58 4.40
C ALA A 28 25.83 31.79 3.07
N LEU A 29 24.95 32.79 3.01
CA LEU A 29 24.27 33.22 1.78
C LEU A 29 25.29 33.18 0.64
N SER A 30 25.03 32.33 -0.36
CA SER A 30 25.89 32.26 -1.53
C SER A 30 25.86 33.65 -2.19
N ALA A 31 27.03 34.27 -2.36
CA ALA A 31 27.11 35.54 -3.06
C ALA A 31 26.99 35.24 -4.56
N ALA A 32 25.76 35.13 -5.05
CA ALA A 32 25.48 35.13 -6.48
C ALA A 32 25.90 36.49 -7.04
N GLY A 33 26.49 36.49 -8.24
CA GLY A 33 26.86 37.73 -8.91
C GLY A 33 26.80 37.57 -10.41
N ALA A 34 26.06 38.47 -11.07
CA ALA A 34 26.11 38.64 -12.51
C ALA A 34 26.97 39.85 -12.86
N SER A 35 27.79 39.74 -13.91
CA SER A 35 28.47 40.89 -14.50
C SER A 35 28.69 40.67 -15.99
N ALA A 36 28.76 41.79 -16.71
CA ALA A 36 29.03 41.84 -18.12
C ALA A 36 30.38 42.52 -18.37
N ASP A 37 31.20 41.93 -19.22
CA ASP A 37 32.35 42.56 -19.88
C ASP A 37 32.14 42.44 -21.40
N GLN A 38 32.84 43.21 -22.24
CA GLN A 38 32.59 43.30 -23.68
C GLN A 38 32.43 41.92 -24.37
N GLY A 39 31.18 41.51 -24.61
CA GLY A 39 30.82 40.26 -25.29
C GLY A 39 30.72 39.00 -24.42
N ARG A 40 30.76 39.12 -23.08
CA ARG A 40 30.62 38.01 -22.12
C ARG A 40 29.67 38.34 -20.97
N VAL A 41 28.95 37.35 -20.47
CA VAL A 41 28.12 37.42 -19.25
C VAL A 41 28.34 36.15 -18.42
N PHE A 42 28.17 36.23 -17.11
CA PHE A 42 28.40 35.08 -16.23
C PHE A 42 27.49 35.08 -15.01
N LEU A 43 27.30 33.88 -14.43
CA LEU A 43 26.66 33.63 -13.14
C LEU A 43 27.56 32.73 -12.29
N HIS A 44 27.95 33.18 -11.10
CA HIS A 44 28.80 32.42 -10.17
C HIS A 44 28.13 32.27 -8.81
N SER A 45 28.23 31.07 -8.25
CA SER A 45 28.00 30.77 -6.83
C SER A 45 29.29 30.21 -6.22
N ASP A 46 29.20 29.69 -5.00
CA ASP A 46 30.25 28.94 -4.36
C ASP A 46 30.39 27.50 -4.89
N ARG A 47 29.43 26.99 -5.69
CA ARG A 47 29.38 25.61 -6.22
C ARG A 47 29.40 25.52 -7.76
N LEU A 48 28.89 26.54 -8.45
CA LEU A 48 28.71 26.58 -9.89
C LEU A 48 29.23 27.89 -10.49
N ARG A 49 29.88 27.83 -11.66
CA ARG A 49 30.20 29.01 -12.49
C ARG A 49 29.80 28.73 -13.92
N VAL A 50 28.94 29.57 -14.48
CA VAL A 50 28.54 29.49 -15.89
C VAL A 50 28.91 30.79 -16.58
N HIS A 51 29.65 30.67 -17.68
CA HIS A 51 30.06 31.79 -18.51
C HIS A 51 29.44 31.64 -19.89
N TRP A 52 28.92 32.73 -20.43
CA TRP A 52 28.44 32.83 -21.80
C TRP A 52 29.25 33.86 -22.57
N ALA A 53 29.44 33.59 -23.85
CA ALA A 53 30.11 34.49 -24.78
C ALA A 53 29.29 34.68 -26.06
N ARG A 54 29.49 35.81 -26.74
CA ARG A 54 28.85 36.11 -28.01
C ARG A 54 29.77 35.74 -29.18
N ASP A 55 29.27 34.91 -30.09
CA ASP A 55 29.89 34.59 -31.38
C ASP A 55 29.10 35.18 -32.57
N ALA A 56 29.48 34.84 -33.80
CA ALA A 56 28.80 35.29 -35.01
C ALA A 56 27.35 34.77 -35.14
N GLY A 57 27.04 33.63 -34.51
CA GLY A 57 25.74 32.99 -34.46
C GLY A 57 24.83 33.47 -33.31
N GLY A 58 25.37 34.12 -32.28
CA GLY A 58 24.63 34.64 -31.13
C GLY A 58 25.34 34.37 -29.81
N TRP A 59 24.61 34.43 -28.70
CA TRP A 59 25.11 34.03 -27.39
C TRP A 59 25.11 32.50 -27.23
N THR A 60 26.16 31.98 -26.61
CA THR A 60 26.36 30.54 -26.35
C THR A 60 27.05 30.36 -25.01
N THR A 61 26.89 29.19 -24.40
CA THR A 61 27.66 28.80 -23.22
C THR A 61 29.13 28.68 -23.63
N GLU A 62 30.02 29.38 -22.94
CA GLU A 62 31.47 29.32 -23.16
C GLU A 62 32.11 28.25 -22.28
N SER A 63 31.73 28.20 -21.00
CA SER A 63 32.23 27.21 -20.07
C SER A 63 31.31 27.05 -18.86
N ILE A 64 31.32 25.84 -18.30
CA ILE A 64 30.65 25.49 -17.06
C ILE A 64 31.71 24.94 -16.13
N HIS A 65 31.75 25.41 -14.89
CA HIS A 65 32.62 24.87 -13.87
C HIS A 65 31.80 24.44 -12.66
N VAL A 66 32.00 23.21 -12.23
CA VAL A 66 31.45 22.67 -10.99
C VAL A 66 32.55 22.61 -9.93
N ARG A 67 32.18 22.80 -8.67
CA ARG A 67 33.12 22.67 -7.56
C ARG A 67 33.09 21.26 -6.98
N ALA A 68 34.20 20.56 -7.11
CA ALA A 68 34.48 19.30 -6.42
C ALA A 68 35.28 19.56 -5.14
N ASP A 69 35.51 18.52 -4.33
CA ASP A 69 36.34 18.60 -3.12
C ASP A 69 37.75 19.13 -3.37
N GLN A 70 38.31 18.85 -4.55
CA GLN A 70 39.65 19.29 -4.96
C GLN A 70 39.68 20.68 -5.62
N GLY A 71 38.53 21.37 -5.72
CA GLY A 71 38.42 22.72 -6.27
C GLY A 71 37.51 22.82 -7.51
N TRP A 72 37.64 23.92 -8.23
CA TRP A 72 36.88 24.19 -9.45
C TRP A 72 37.44 23.39 -10.63
N ARG A 73 36.56 22.76 -11.40
CA ARG A 73 36.90 22.09 -12.66
C ARG A 73 35.89 22.46 -13.73
N GLN A 74 36.35 22.60 -14.96
CA GLN A 74 35.45 22.71 -16.10
C GLN A 74 34.76 21.36 -16.32
N ALA A 75 33.48 21.38 -16.67
CA ALA A 75 32.69 20.18 -16.95
C ALA A 75 31.78 20.42 -18.16
N PHE A 76 31.47 19.33 -18.85
CA PHE A 76 30.59 19.21 -20.00
C PHE A 76 31.10 19.96 -21.24
N ALA A 77 30.64 19.54 -22.42
CA ALA A 77 30.88 20.29 -23.64
C ALA A 77 29.96 21.52 -23.63
N PRO A 78 30.50 22.75 -23.70
CA PRO A 78 29.67 23.95 -23.76
C PRO A 78 28.80 23.92 -25.00
N ALA A 79 27.51 24.12 -24.80
CA ALA A 79 26.55 24.23 -25.87
C ALA A 79 25.95 25.63 -25.86
N GLY A 80 24.68 25.76 -26.18
CA GLY A 80 23.97 27.02 -26.18
C GLY A 80 22.90 27.00 -27.24
N GLY A 81 21.66 27.19 -26.84
CA GLY A 81 20.57 27.18 -27.79
C GLY A 81 19.25 27.24 -27.06
N TYR A 82 18.30 27.88 -27.70
CA TYR A 82 16.92 27.91 -27.26
C TYR A 82 16.08 27.18 -28.30
N GLY A 83 14.97 26.61 -27.86
CA GLY A 83 14.09 25.82 -28.70
C GLY A 83 12.66 26.25 -28.55
N VAL A 84 11.89 26.15 -29.64
CA VAL A 84 10.42 26.19 -29.58
C VAL A 84 9.89 25.11 -30.51
N LEU A 85 9.14 24.16 -29.97
CA LEU A 85 8.43 23.17 -30.78
C LEU A 85 7.05 23.72 -31.13
N MET A 86 6.69 23.75 -32.41
CA MET A 86 5.40 24.29 -32.85
C MET A 86 4.62 23.35 -33.75
N HIS A 87 3.30 23.28 -33.59
CA HIS A 87 2.39 22.59 -34.50
C HIS A 87 1.24 23.53 -34.88
N GLY A 88 1.09 23.76 -36.18
CA GLY A 88 0.25 24.85 -36.70
C GLY A 88 -1.16 24.43 -37.09
N ASP A 89 -1.51 23.15 -36.99
CA ASP A 89 -2.87 22.68 -37.27
C ASP A 89 -3.77 22.93 -36.07
N ASP A 90 -5.07 23.14 -36.32
CA ASP A 90 -6.05 23.39 -35.25
C ASP A 90 -6.23 22.16 -34.35
N ALA A 91 -6.14 20.96 -34.93
CA ALA A 91 -6.19 19.72 -34.17
C ALA A 91 -4.90 19.53 -33.36
N ALA A 92 -5.01 19.00 -32.13
CA ALA A 92 -3.86 18.62 -31.35
C ALA A 92 -3.07 17.50 -32.08
N PRO A 93 -1.73 17.51 -32.02
CA PRO A 93 -0.92 16.42 -32.57
C PRO A 93 -1.19 15.10 -31.86
N ASP A 94 -0.96 13.99 -32.58
CA ASP A 94 -1.07 12.66 -32.01
C ASP A 94 -0.07 12.46 -30.83
N ARG A 95 -0.57 11.90 -29.72
CA ARG A 95 0.20 11.73 -28.49
C ARG A 95 1.41 10.80 -28.67
N GLU A 96 1.30 9.75 -29.49
CA GLU A 96 2.43 8.86 -29.77
C GLU A 96 3.49 9.53 -30.64
N ALA A 97 3.08 10.37 -31.60
CA ALA A 97 4.00 11.22 -32.35
C ALA A 97 4.74 12.22 -31.43
N VAL A 98 4.07 12.77 -30.41
CA VAL A 98 4.72 13.63 -29.40
C VAL A 98 5.73 12.84 -28.57
N ARG A 99 5.36 11.65 -28.05
CA ARG A 99 6.29 10.76 -27.32
C ARG A 99 7.54 10.41 -28.11
N ARG A 100 7.40 10.24 -29.43
CA ARG A 100 8.52 9.91 -30.32
C ARG A 100 9.32 11.12 -30.80
N ALA A 101 9.02 12.32 -30.27
CA ALA A 101 9.61 13.58 -30.74
C ALA A 101 9.43 13.83 -32.25
N GLN A 102 8.37 13.29 -32.85
CA GLN A 102 8.07 13.34 -34.28
C GLN A 102 6.94 14.32 -34.63
N ALA A 103 6.28 14.89 -33.62
CA ALA A 103 5.22 15.87 -33.81
C ALA A 103 5.77 17.31 -33.88
N GLY A 104 5.19 18.12 -34.77
CA GLY A 104 5.50 19.54 -34.89
C GLY A 104 6.81 19.84 -35.62
N ARG A 105 7.16 21.12 -35.65
CA ARG A 105 8.39 21.67 -36.24
C ARG A 105 9.22 22.29 -35.12
N TYR A 106 10.46 21.82 -34.97
CA TYR A 106 11.40 22.39 -34.01
C TYR A 106 12.07 23.66 -34.58
N LEU A 107 11.94 24.77 -33.86
CA LEU A 107 12.65 26.01 -34.13
C LEU A 107 13.89 26.07 -33.23
N GLN A 108 15.06 25.92 -33.84
CA GLN A 108 16.33 26.14 -33.15
C GLN A 108 16.68 27.63 -33.18
N LEU A 109 16.85 28.22 -31.99
CA LEU A 109 17.03 29.65 -31.78
C LEU A 109 18.36 29.92 -31.06
N ARG A 110 18.93 31.11 -31.32
CA ARG A 110 20.14 31.62 -30.66
C ARG A 110 19.86 33.04 -30.17
N ALA A 111 20.11 33.29 -28.89
CA ALA A 111 19.93 34.62 -28.33
C ALA A 111 20.85 35.63 -29.03
N ARG A 112 20.31 36.83 -29.30
CA ARG A 112 21.03 37.91 -29.98
C ARG A 112 21.50 38.99 -29.02
N ASP A 113 20.78 39.14 -27.92
CA ASP A 113 21.04 40.13 -26.88
C ASP A 113 21.12 39.45 -25.51
N ALA A 114 21.95 40.00 -24.63
CA ALA A 114 22.07 39.58 -23.24
C ALA A 114 22.24 40.81 -22.35
N VAL A 115 21.56 40.85 -21.21
CA VAL A 115 21.63 41.91 -20.21
C VAL A 115 21.76 41.27 -18.83
N ALA A 116 22.81 41.65 -18.09
CA ALA A 116 22.94 41.33 -16.67
C ALA A 116 22.28 42.44 -15.85
N ASP A 117 21.37 42.08 -14.96
CA ASP A 117 20.65 42.99 -14.05
C ASP A 117 20.56 42.35 -12.66
N GLY A 118 21.29 42.90 -11.69
CA GLY A 118 21.46 42.30 -10.37
C GLY A 118 22.08 40.91 -10.45
N ASP A 119 21.34 39.90 -9.99
CA ASP A 119 21.77 38.49 -9.95
C ASP A 119 21.17 37.66 -11.10
N THR A 120 20.57 38.32 -12.09
CA THR A 120 19.90 37.71 -13.23
C THR A 120 20.58 38.08 -14.55
N VAL A 121 20.70 37.12 -15.46
CA VAL A 121 21.11 37.32 -16.85
C VAL A 121 19.93 37.03 -17.77
N ARG A 122 19.45 38.06 -18.47
CA ARG A 122 18.36 37.96 -19.45
C ARG A 122 18.89 37.85 -20.87
N PHE A 123 18.48 36.82 -21.59
CA PHE A 123 18.75 36.62 -23.00
C PHE A 123 17.50 36.87 -23.85
N GLY A 124 17.67 37.43 -25.06
CA GLY A 124 16.57 37.74 -25.97
C GLY A 124 16.81 37.29 -27.42
N CYS A 125 15.76 36.87 -28.11
CA CYS A 125 15.78 36.52 -29.54
C CYS A 125 14.48 36.94 -30.26
N GLU A 126 14.62 37.74 -31.31
CA GLU A 126 13.55 38.03 -32.28
C GLU A 126 13.59 37.03 -33.44
N HIS A 127 12.47 36.33 -33.69
CA HIS A 127 12.32 35.40 -34.81
C HIS A 127 11.03 35.71 -35.61
N PRO A 128 10.96 35.44 -36.92
CA PRO A 128 9.74 35.69 -37.70
C PRO A 128 8.47 35.00 -37.17
N SER A 129 8.62 33.91 -36.42
CA SER A 129 7.51 33.16 -35.81
C SER A 129 7.12 33.64 -34.40
N GLY A 130 7.91 34.51 -33.75
CA GLY A 130 7.68 34.93 -32.37
C GLY A 130 8.94 35.48 -31.69
N THR A 131 8.79 35.88 -30.43
CA THR A 131 9.86 36.47 -29.62
C THR A 131 10.14 35.58 -28.42
N LEU A 132 11.41 35.32 -28.14
CA LEU A 132 11.86 34.53 -27.00
C LEU A 132 12.64 35.41 -26.01
N SER A 133 12.36 35.27 -24.72
CA SER A 133 13.20 35.75 -23.63
C SER A 133 13.52 34.61 -22.66
N ALA A 134 14.72 34.62 -22.08
CA ALA A 134 15.12 33.65 -21.07
C ALA A 134 15.87 34.35 -19.93
N ASP A 135 15.34 34.24 -18.72
CA ASP A 135 15.90 34.86 -17.52
C ASP A 135 16.59 33.78 -16.69
N TRP A 136 17.91 33.92 -16.51
CA TRP A 136 18.75 32.97 -15.76
C TRP A 136 19.20 33.57 -14.44
N SER A 137 19.13 32.81 -13.37
CA SER A 137 19.67 33.18 -12.05
C SER A 137 20.16 31.94 -11.32
N LEU A 138 20.95 32.11 -10.27
CA LEU A 138 21.31 31.01 -9.36
C LEU A 138 20.27 30.90 -8.26
N ASP A 139 20.03 29.69 -7.76
CA ASP A 139 19.25 29.51 -6.55
C ASP A 139 20.04 30.07 -5.35
N PRO A 140 19.43 30.90 -4.49
CA PRO A 140 20.14 31.52 -3.38
C PRO A 140 20.50 30.53 -2.26
N GLU A 141 19.74 29.45 -2.10
CA GLU A 141 19.92 28.43 -1.07
C GLU A 141 20.79 27.28 -1.58
N PHE A 142 20.57 26.86 -2.83
CA PHE A 142 21.25 25.74 -3.46
C PHE A 142 22.22 26.21 -4.54
N GLY A 143 23.45 26.53 -4.16
CA GLY A 143 24.43 27.13 -5.08
C GLY A 143 24.78 26.29 -6.31
N GLN A 144 24.48 24.99 -6.33
CA GLN A 144 24.64 24.11 -7.50
C GLN A 144 23.50 24.23 -8.53
N ASP A 145 22.46 25.00 -8.20
CA ASP A 145 21.25 25.11 -9.00
C ASP A 145 21.20 26.40 -9.80
N LEU A 146 20.87 26.24 -11.07
CA LEU A 146 20.73 27.32 -12.03
C LEU A 146 19.28 27.35 -12.54
N LEU A 147 18.56 28.39 -12.17
CA LEU A 147 17.15 28.60 -12.49
C LEU A 147 17.04 29.32 -13.84
N VAL A 148 16.09 28.89 -14.67
CA VAL A 148 15.75 29.60 -15.90
C VAL A 148 14.25 29.65 -16.15
N THR A 149 13.73 30.83 -16.42
CA THR A 149 12.38 31.02 -16.96
C THR A 149 12.47 31.39 -18.43
N VAL A 150 11.89 30.56 -19.29
CA VAL A 150 11.80 30.81 -20.73
C VAL A 150 10.39 31.29 -21.06
N THR A 151 10.29 32.39 -21.80
CA THR A 151 9.03 32.93 -22.29
C THR A 151 9.04 32.99 -23.81
N TRP A 152 7.96 32.54 -24.44
CA TRP A 152 7.73 32.65 -25.87
C TRP A 152 6.44 33.42 -26.14
N THR A 153 6.51 34.39 -27.05
CA THR A 153 5.32 35.08 -27.58
C THR A 153 5.19 34.79 -29.07
N PRO A 154 4.23 33.94 -29.48
CA PRO A 154 4.06 33.55 -30.87
C PRO A 154 3.47 34.69 -31.70
N ARG A 155 3.82 34.76 -32.99
CA ARG A 155 3.22 35.70 -33.95
C ARG A 155 2.01 35.11 -34.70
N ARG A 156 1.68 33.84 -34.47
CA ARG A 156 0.53 33.14 -35.06
C ARG A 156 -0.06 32.14 -34.06
N ALA A 157 -1.35 31.85 -34.19
CA ALA A 157 -2.00 30.82 -33.39
C ALA A 157 -1.42 29.42 -33.70
N GLY A 158 -1.50 28.52 -32.73
CA GLY A 158 -1.10 27.13 -32.85
C GLY A 158 -0.70 26.50 -31.52
N TRP A 159 -0.23 25.26 -31.57
CA TRP A 159 0.31 24.53 -30.43
C TRP A 159 1.81 24.81 -30.28
N TYR A 160 2.27 25.12 -29.07
CA TYR A 160 3.65 25.44 -28.74
C TYR A 160 4.11 24.68 -27.50
N SER A 161 5.35 24.23 -27.52
CA SER A 161 6.03 23.62 -26.37
C SER A 161 7.42 24.22 -26.23
N LEU A 162 7.81 24.52 -24.99
CA LEU A 162 9.12 25.06 -24.68
C LEU A 162 10.02 23.93 -24.13
N PRO A 163 11.01 23.47 -24.90
CA PRO A 163 12.11 22.70 -24.33
C PRO A 163 12.98 23.58 -23.43
N SER A 164 13.54 23.00 -22.38
CA SER A 164 14.58 23.63 -21.58
C SER A 164 15.80 23.98 -22.48
N PRO A 165 16.48 25.12 -22.26
CA PRO A 165 17.57 25.53 -23.14
C PRO A 165 18.78 24.58 -23.13
N THR A 166 19.39 24.26 -24.27
CA THR A 166 20.59 23.39 -24.28
C THR A 166 21.79 24.11 -23.67
N LEU A 167 22.03 23.91 -22.36
CA LEU A 167 23.11 24.55 -21.60
C LEU A 167 24.48 23.98 -21.97
N ALA A 168 24.58 22.65 -21.98
CA ALA A 168 25.78 21.85 -22.28
C ALA A 168 25.35 20.47 -22.78
N THR A 169 26.30 19.71 -23.33
CA THR A 169 26.08 18.33 -23.78
C THR A 169 27.15 17.39 -23.26
N VAL A 170 26.83 16.11 -23.20
CA VAL A 170 27.79 15.01 -22.96
C VAL A 170 28.04 14.29 -24.28
N GLY A 171 29.27 13.85 -24.52
CA GLY A 171 29.58 13.05 -25.71
C GLY A 171 29.01 11.64 -25.57
N GLU A 172 28.63 10.98 -26.68
CA GLU A 172 28.14 9.59 -26.64
C GLU A 172 29.15 8.65 -25.98
N ASP A 173 30.42 8.76 -26.36
CA ASP A 173 31.53 7.96 -25.83
C ASP A 173 31.90 8.33 -24.37
N ASP A 174 31.26 9.36 -23.81
CA ASP A 174 31.48 9.88 -22.45
C ASP A 174 30.26 9.66 -21.54
N LEU A 175 29.23 8.97 -22.02
CA LEU A 175 28.08 8.58 -21.21
C LEU A 175 28.53 7.71 -20.04
N ALA A 176 28.31 8.19 -18.81
CA ALA A 176 28.35 7.34 -17.61
C ALA A 176 26.95 6.81 -17.27
N TRP A 177 25.94 7.69 -17.25
CA TRP A 177 24.56 7.35 -16.92
C TRP A 177 23.57 8.28 -17.60
N GLY A 178 22.44 7.75 -18.07
CA GLY A 178 21.27 8.50 -18.49
C GLY A 178 20.05 8.09 -17.66
N VAL A 179 19.48 9.04 -16.93
CA VAL A 179 18.41 8.79 -15.95
C VAL A 179 17.18 9.66 -16.21
N VAL A 180 16.04 9.00 -16.37
CA VAL A 180 14.69 9.58 -16.24
C VAL A 180 13.92 8.65 -15.29
N PRO A 181 13.64 9.08 -14.05
CA PRO A 181 12.96 8.25 -13.06
C PRO A 181 11.64 7.68 -13.60
N GLY A 182 11.40 6.38 -13.40
CA GLY A 182 10.27 5.62 -13.96
C GLY A 182 10.32 5.32 -15.46
N TYR A 183 11.41 5.70 -16.14
CA TYR A 183 11.74 5.26 -17.50
C TYR A 183 13.13 4.63 -17.52
N TRP A 184 14.17 5.43 -17.78
CA TRP A 184 15.53 4.95 -18.05
C TRP A 184 16.45 5.20 -16.86
N SER A 185 17.40 4.28 -16.63
CA SER A 185 18.48 4.46 -15.66
C SER A 185 19.71 3.68 -16.11
N SER A 186 20.17 3.90 -17.34
CA SER A 186 21.18 3.04 -17.97
C SER A 186 22.53 3.72 -18.15
N SER A 187 23.60 2.96 -17.99
CA SER A 187 24.98 3.37 -18.32
C SER A 187 25.36 3.05 -19.77
N THR A 188 24.48 2.38 -20.52
CA THR A 188 24.74 1.93 -21.88
C THR A 188 23.84 2.63 -22.88
N ALA A 189 24.31 2.82 -24.12
CA ALA A 189 23.46 3.27 -25.20
C ALA A 189 22.57 2.12 -25.69
N ALA A 190 21.29 2.41 -25.96
CA ALA A 190 20.36 1.43 -26.52
C ALA A 190 20.81 0.97 -27.91
N THR A 191 20.85 -0.35 -28.09
CA THR A 191 21.13 -0.98 -29.40
C THR A 191 19.91 -0.99 -30.33
N ASP A 192 18.71 -0.93 -29.75
CA ASP A 192 17.42 -0.86 -30.44
C ASP A 192 16.50 0.15 -29.75
N ALA A 193 16.06 1.16 -30.51
CA ALA A 193 15.20 2.22 -30.00
C ALA A 193 13.80 1.73 -29.58
N GLU A 194 13.26 0.68 -30.20
CA GLU A 194 11.96 0.12 -29.83
C GLU A 194 12.07 -0.78 -28.60
N LEU A 195 13.19 -1.49 -28.40
CA LEU A 195 13.46 -2.18 -27.13
C LEU A 195 13.62 -1.18 -25.98
N SER A 196 14.41 -0.12 -26.17
CA SER A 196 14.57 0.95 -25.17
C SER A 196 13.23 1.65 -24.87
N ARG A 197 12.38 1.88 -25.87
CA ARG A 197 11.05 2.46 -25.62
C ARG A 197 10.10 1.50 -24.91
N ARG A 198 10.22 0.19 -25.14
CA ARG A 198 9.29 -0.79 -24.58
C ARG A 198 9.66 -1.21 -23.16
N TYR A 199 10.94 -1.47 -22.95
CA TYR A 199 11.50 -2.06 -21.73
C TYR A 199 12.35 -1.09 -20.91
N ASN A 200 12.61 0.10 -21.46
CA ASN A 200 13.51 1.09 -20.87
C ASN A 200 14.95 0.59 -20.70
N LEU A 201 15.39 -0.31 -21.58
CA LEU A 201 16.77 -0.82 -21.61
C LEU A 201 17.66 0.09 -22.46
N GLY A 202 18.77 0.54 -21.89
CA GLY A 202 19.70 1.43 -22.57
C GLY A 202 19.16 2.86 -22.75
N VAL A 203 20.07 3.84 -22.75
CA VAL A 203 19.78 5.23 -23.08
C VAL A 203 19.33 5.31 -24.55
N PRO A 204 18.13 5.82 -24.85
CA PRO A 204 17.63 5.89 -26.23
C PRO A 204 18.61 6.60 -27.16
N ALA A 205 18.88 6.03 -28.34
CA ALA A 205 19.73 6.66 -29.37
C ALA A 205 19.04 7.84 -30.09
N VAL A 206 17.73 8.01 -29.89
CA VAL A 206 16.91 9.07 -30.47
C VAL A 206 16.14 9.79 -29.37
N PRO A 207 15.70 11.05 -29.57
CA PRO A 207 14.88 11.73 -28.59
C PRO A 207 13.55 11.00 -28.37
N LEU A 208 13.25 10.69 -27.11
CA LEU A 208 11.97 10.14 -26.66
C LEU A 208 11.48 10.97 -25.48
N LEU A 209 10.23 11.41 -25.53
CA LEU A 209 9.59 12.20 -24.49
C LEU A 209 8.85 11.27 -23.54
N ALA A 210 9.41 11.06 -22.36
CA ALA A 210 8.77 10.41 -21.24
C ALA A 210 7.61 11.26 -20.69
N GLU A 211 6.60 10.58 -20.18
CA GLU A 211 5.37 11.21 -19.69
C GLU A 211 5.39 11.37 -18.18
N GLU A 212 4.82 12.47 -17.71
CA GLU A 212 4.72 12.79 -16.29
C GLU A 212 4.03 11.70 -15.44
N ARG A 213 3.08 10.98 -16.03
CA ARG A 213 2.28 9.94 -15.37
C ARG A 213 3.07 8.69 -14.96
N SER A 214 4.24 8.45 -15.55
CA SER A 214 5.18 7.40 -15.12
C SER A 214 6.52 7.99 -14.65
N THR A 215 6.74 9.30 -14.83
CA THR A 215 7.95 9.96 -14.36
C THR A 215 7.82 10.21 -12.87
N THR A 216 8.49 9.41 -12.05
CA THR A 216 8.35 9.39 -10.59
C THR A 216 8.99 10.59 -9.90
N SER A 217 9.99 11.20 -10.55
CA SER A 217 10.54 12.51 -10.20
C SER A 217 10.80 13.28 -11.49
N LEU A 218 10.31 14.53 -11.59
CA LEU A 218 10.29 15.29 -12.86
C LEU A 218 11.66 15.89 -13.20
N VAL A 219 12.65 15.02 -13.32
CA VAL A 219 14.04 15.32 -13.63
C VAL A 219 14.54 14.41 -14.75
N ALA A 220 15.38 14.96 -15.62
CA ALA A 220 16.24 14.18 -16.49
C ALA A 220 17.69 14.46 -16.12
N ALA A 221 18.55 13.44 -16.11
CA ALA A 221 19.96 13.58 -15.78
C ALA A 221 20.84 12.81 -16.77
N VAL A 222 21.97 13.41 -17.13
CA VAL A 222 23.05 12.78 -17.90
C VAL A 222 24.35 12.99 -17.15
N GLN A 223 25.04 11.90 -16.87
CA GLN A 223 26.33 11.90 -16.20
C GLN A 223 27.46 11.69 -17.21
N SER A 224 28.52 12.50 -17.10
CA SER A 224 29.77 12.36 -17.85
C SER A 224 30.77 11.52 -17.07
N ALA A 225 31.35 10.52 -17.72
CA ALA A 225 32.38 9.65 -17.14
C ALA A 225 33.71 10.40 -16.98
N ALA A 226 34.16 11.09 -18.02
CA ALA A 226 35.43 11.82 -18.05
C ALA A 226 35.44 12.99 -17.06
N ASP A 227 34.31 13.66 -16.90
CA ASP A 227 34.20 14.76 -15.95
C ASP A 227 33.88 14.25 -14.54
N GLY A 228 33.26 13.09 -14.36
CA GLY A 228 32.73 12.65 -13.06
C GLY A 228 31.71 13.66 -12.52
N ALA A 229 30.86 14.20 -13.41
CA ALA A 229 29.86 15.22 -13.12
C ALA A 229 28.50 14.82 -13.69
N THR A 230 27.42 15.30 -13.06
CA THR A 230 26.06 15.10 -13.56
C THR A 230 25.43 16.43 -13.95
N LEU A 231 24.91 16.49 -15.18
CA LEU A 231 24.07 17.57 -15.69
C LEU A 231 22.62 17.09 -15.61
N ALA A 232 21.77 17.80 -14.88
CA ALA A 232 20.36 17.48 -14.76
C ALA A 232 19.46 18.70 -14.95
N VAL A 233 18.22 18.46 -15.36
CA VAL A 233 17.16 19.48 -15.42
C VAL A 233 15.92 18.92 -14.73
N ALA A 234 15.52 19.58 -13.66
CA ALA A 234 14.28 19.34 -12.93
C ALA A 234 13.23 20.40 -13.30
N ALA A 235 11.96 19.99 -13.31
CA ALA A 235 10.86 20.91 -13.48
C ALA A 235 10.74 21.79 -12.23
N ASP A 236 10.35 23.05 -12.39
CA ASP A 236 9.86 23.80 -11.25
C ASP A 236 8.67 23.07 -10.61
N SER A 237 8.61 23.01 -9.28
CA SER A 237 7.60 22.23 -8.58
C SER A 237 6.17 22.70 -8.91
N ALA A 238 5.99 23.96 -9.29
CA ALA A 238 4.70 24.51 -9.72
C ALA A 238 4.21 23.96 -11.08
N LEU A 239 5.07 23.25 -11.83
CA LEU A 239 4.68 22.59 -13.09
C LEU A 239 4.19 21.16 -12.89
N ALA A 240 4.38 20.57 -11.70
CA ALA A 240 3.90 19.21 -11.42
C ALA A 240 2.37 19.17 -11.45
N ARG A 241 1.78 18.10 -11.97
CA ARG A 241 0.32 17.95 -11.94
C ARG A 241 -0.16 17.82 -10.50
N ASP A 242 -1.28 18.48 -10.22
CA ASP A 242 -2.15 18.03 -9.15
C ASP A 242 -2.83 16.72 -9.60
N PRO A 243 -2.62 15.60 -8.90
CA PRO A 243 -3.20 14.32 -9.30
C PRO A 243 -4.70 14.19 -8.90
N TRP A 244 -5.20 15.04 -8.00
CA TRP A 244 -6.62 15.21 -7.64
C TRP A 244 -6.96 16.70 -7.37
N PRO A 245 -7.10 17.53 -8.41
CA PRO A 245 -7.50 18.94 -8.25
C PRO A 245 -8.98 19.09 -7.87
N THR A 246 -9.76 18.03 -8.06
CA THR A 246 -11.18 17.92 -7.70
C THR A 246 -11.41 16.50 -7.18
N ASP A 247 -12.67 16.12 -6.92
CA ASP A 247 -13.07 14.75 -6.57
C ASP A 247 -12.98 13.77 -7.77
N ARG A 248 -11.93 13.91 -8.59
CA ARG A 248 -11.62 13.09 -9.75
C ARG A 248 -10.12 13.10 -10.01
N SER A 249 -9.58 11.92 -10.31
CA SER A 249 -8.18 11.79 -10.68
C SER A 249 -7.85 12.48 -12.01
N GLU A 250 -6.80 13.28 -12.01
CA GLU A 250 -6.16 13.85 -13.21
C GLU A 250 -4.80 13.20 -13.51
N HIS A 251 -4.55 11.97 -13.05
CA HIS A 251 -3.27 11.27 -13.25
C HIS A 251 -2.81 11.18 -14.72
N THR A 252 -3.74 11.19 -15.68
CA THR A 252 -3.44 11.13 -17.12
C THR A 252 -3.05 12.48 -17.74
N ALA A 253 -3.19 13.58 -16.98
CA ALA A 253 -2.73 14.90 -17.39
C ALA A 253 -1.21 14.88 -17.62
N TRP A 254 -0.76 15.60 -18.65
CA TRP A 254 0.64 15.62 -19.05
C TRP A 254 1.11 17.08 -19.19
N GLN A 255 1.68 17.63 -18.12
CA GLN A 255 2.14 19.01 -18.06
C GLN A 255 3.63 19.13 -18.35
N VAL A 256 4.41 18.12 -17.92
CA VAL A 256 5.86 18.06 -18.12
C VAL A 256 6.26 16.80 -18.91
N GLY A 257 7.02 16.98 -19.99
CA GLY A 257 7.71 15.90 -20.70
C GLY A 257 9.20 15.91 -20.41
N THR A 258 9.84 14.75 -20.31
CA THR A 258 11.27 14.63 -20.02
C THR A 258 11.99 13.82 -21.10
N SER A 259 13.26 14.11 -21.37
CA SER A 259 14.08 13.42 -22.37
C SER A 259 15.56 13.48 -21.98
N LEU A 260 16.31 12.43 -22.33
CA LEU A 260 17.78 12.39 -22.19
C LEU A 260 18.51 13.07 -23.36
N ARG A 261 17.76 13.48 -24.38
CA ARG A 261 18.27 14.17 -25.56
C ARG A 261 17.45 15.40 -25.88
N ASP A 262 18.11 16.42 -26.42
CA ASP A 262 17.39 17.51 -27.07
C ASP A 262 16.77 17.04 -28.40
N LEU A 263 15.92 17.87 -28.99
CA LEU A 263 15.29 17.58 -30.28
C LEU A 263 16.27 17.55 -31.46
N GLY A 264 17.52 18.00 -31.26
CA GLY A 264 18.61 17.86 -32.21
C GLY A 264 19.32 16.50 -32.13
N GLY A 265 19.03 15.71 -31.10
CA GLY A 265 19.62 14.39 -30.85
C GLY A 265 20.86 14.43 -29.96
N ALA A 266 21.31 15.59 -29.49
CA ALA A 266 22.46 15.66 -28.60
C ALA A 266 22.10 15.09 -27.21
N LEU A 267 23.05 14.40 -26.58
CA LEU A 267 22.88 13.86 -25.23
C LEU A 267 22.95 15.01 -24.21
N THR A 268 21.78 15.42 -23.73
CA THR A 268 21.56 16.47 -22.73
C THR A 268 20.17 16.30 -22.14
N PRO A 269 20.02 16.38 -20.80
CA PRO A 269 18.70 16.37 -20.19
C PRO A 269 17.85 17.53 -20.72
N THR A 270 16.61 17.24 -21.09
CA THR A 270 15.68 18.21 -21.67
C THR A 270 14.29 18.01 -21.09
N LEU A 271 13.69 19.10 -20.59
CA LEU A 271 12.28 19.14 -20.17
C LEU A 271 11.43 19.91 -21.15
N PHE A 272 10.14 19.59 -21.25
CA PHE A 272 9.18 20.24 -22.14
C PHE A 272 7.96 20.68 -21.34
N SER A 273 7.66 21.99 -21.34
CA SER A 273 6.41 22.52 -20.77
C SER A 273 5.97 23.81 -21.47
N PRO A 274 4.66 24.00 -21.73
CA PRO A 274 3.65 22.95 -21.74
C PRO A 274 3.99 21.88 -22.79
N VAL A 275 3.52 20.65 -22.62
CA VAL A 275 3.74 19.59 -23.61
C VAL A 275 2.89 19.84 -24.85
N LEU A 276 3.47 19.67 -26.04
CA LEU A 276 2.80 19.95 -27.31
C LEU A 276 1.49 19.16 -27.44
N GLY A 277 0.38 19.84 -27.69
CA GLY A 277 -0.96 19.24 -27.80
C GLY A 277 -1.67 18.99 -26.47
N GLN A 278 -1.05 19.33 -25.33
CA GLN A 278 -1.63 19.21 -23.99
C GLN A 278 -2.14 20.56 -23.46
N ARG A 279 -2.73 20.56 -22.25
CA ARG A 279 -3.27 21.74 -21.58
C ARG A 279 -2.22 22.87 -21.57
N GLY A 280 -2.65 24.08 -21.95
CA GLY A 280 -1.79 25.26 -21.99
C GLY A 280 -0.88 25.41 -23.22
N SER A 281 -0.78 24.38 -24.09
CA SER A 281 0.08 24.46 -25.28
C SER A 281 -0.56 25.15 -26.49
N TRP A 282 -1.89 25.29 -26.57
CA TRP A 282 -2.52 26.14 -27.59
C TRP A 282 -2.41 27.61 -27.20
N LEU A 283 -1.89 28.44 -28.12
CA LEU A 283 -1.72 29.88 -27.92
C LEU A 283 -2.26 30.65 -29.11
N GLU A 284 -2.89 31.78 -28.83
CA GLU A 284 -3.23 32.79 -29.84
C GLU A 284 -2.02 33.65 -30.20
N ALA A 285 -2.07 34.32 -31.35
CA ALA A 285 -1.03 35.27 -31.74
C ALA A 285 -0.88 36.39 -30.69
N GLY A 286 0.33 36.61 -30.19
CA GLY A 286 0.64 37.59 -29.16
C GLY A 286 0.41 37.09 -27.73
N GLN A 287 -0.14 35.89 -27.51
CA GLN A 287 -0.34 35.31 -26.18
C GLN A 287 0.97 34.67 -25.69
N PRO A 288 1.62 35.20 -24.64
CA PRO A 288 2.85 34.60 -24.13
C PRO A 288 2.58 33.28 -23.40
N VAL A 289 3.57 32.38 -23.43
CA VAL A 289 3.68 31.21 -22.55
C VAL A 289 5.04 31.22 -21.89
N SER A 290 5.11 30.79 -20.63
CA SER A 290 6.35 30.68 -19.87
C SER A 290 6.49 29.30 -19.23
N ALA A 291 7.71 28.80 -19.13
CA ALA A 291 8.07 27.61 -18.36
C ALA A 291 9.35 27.85 -17.58
N ALA A 292 9.38 27.40 -16.33
CA ALA A 292 10.52 27.50 -15.44
C ALA A 292 11.20 26.13 -15.29
N PHE A 293 12.53 26.12 -15.36
CA PHE A 293 13.36 24.93 -15.27
C PHE A 293 14.49 25.17 -14.27
N ARG A 294 14.91 24.12 -13.57
CA ARG A 294 16.01 24.12 -12.62
C ARG A 294 17.09 23.17 -13.11
N TYR A 295 18.23 23.72 -13.52
CA TYR A 295 19.42 22.89 -13.77
C TYR A 295 20.09 22.57 -12.45
N VAL A 296 20.41 21.29 -12.24
CA VAL A 296 21.20 20.82 -11.10
C VAL A 296 22.53 20.31 -11.65
N LEU A 297 23.64 20.96 -11.28
CA LEU A 297 24.98 20.61 -11.77
C LEU A 297 25.90 20.24 -10.61
N VAL A 298 26.16 18.95 -10.45
CA VAL A 298 26.94 18.43 -9.33
C VAL A 298 28.22 17.74 -9.80
N ALA A 299 29.29 17.91 -9.01
CA ALA A 299 30.50 17.10 -9.13
C ALA A 299 30.31 15.75 -8.42
N GLY A 300 29.34 14.98 -8.87
CA GLY A 300 28.85 13.75 -8.25
C GLY A 300 27.97 12.94 -9.21
N GLY A 301 27.35 11.88 -8.71
CA GLY A 301 26.54 10.95 -9.48
C GLY A 301 25.08 11.37 -9.60
N TRP A 302 24.31 10.64 -10.41
CA TRP A 302 22.87 10.86 -10.52
C TRP A 302 22.12 10.66 -9.20
N ALA A 303 22.63 9.81 -8.30
CA ALA A 303 22.04 9.59 -6.98
C ALA A 303 22.05 10.87 -6.11
N ASP A 304 23.09 11.70 -6.22
CA ASP A 304 23.16 12.99 -5.53
C ASP A 304 22.09 13.97 -6.06
N VAL A 305 21.82 13.92 -7.37
CA VAL A 305 20.74 14.69 -7.99
C VAL A 305 19.39 14.21 -7.49
N THR A 306 19.17 12.90 -7.42
CA THR A 306 17.91 12.34 -6.88
C THR A 306 17.69 12.73 -5.43
N ASP A 307 18.71 12.64 -4.57
CA ASP A 307 18.62 13.08 -3.17
C ASP A 307 18.21 14.55 -3.07
N HIS A 308 18.88 15.42 -3.82
CA HIS A 308 18.61 16.85 -3.83
C HIS A 308 17.21 17.17 -4.37
N VAL A 309 16.83 16.61 -5.53
CA VAL A 309 15.54 16.89 -6.16
C VAL A 309 14.38 16.38 -5.28
N THR A 310 14.48 15.18 -4.73
CA THR A 310 13.40 14.62 -3.90
C THR A 310 13.27 15.34 -2.56
N ARG A 311 14.39 15.64 -1.87
CA ARG A 311 14.35 16.18 -0.50
C ARG A 311 14.25 17.69 -0.45
N ASP A 312 14.89 18.39 -1.39
CA ASP A 312 15.00 19.86 -1.34
C ASP A 312 14.07 20.55 -2.34
N VAL A 313 13.98 20.04 -3.58
CA VAL A 313 13.13 20.65 -4.62
C VAL A 313 11.66 20.26 -4.44
N TYR A 314 11.38 18.96 -4.30
CA TYR A 314 10.03 18.43 -4.06
C TYR A 314 9.68 18.24 -2.58
N GLN A 315 10.60 18.60 -1.67
CA GLN A 315 10.34 18.75 -0.24
C GLN A 315 9.67 17.52 0.39
N LEU A 316 10.07 16.30 0.02
CA LEU A 316 9.52 15.07 0.60
C LEU A 316 9.46 15.09 2.15
N PRO A 317 10.47 15.63 2.89
CA PRO A 317 10.39 15.73 4.35
C PRO A 317 9.16 16.49 4.87
N ARG A 318 8.64 17.48 4.14
CA ARG A 318 7.43 18.21 4.51
C ARG A 318 6.21 17.30 4.64
N ARG A 319 6.12 16.24 3.82
CA ARG A 319 5.04 15.25 3.96
C ARG A 319 5.04 14.62 5.36
N GLN A 320 6.20 14.39 5.96
CA GLN A 320 6.29 13.78 7.30
C GLN A 320 5.76 14.70 8.39
N GLU A 321 5.91 16.00 8.22
CA GLU A 321 5.35 16.99 9.16
C GLU A 321 3.83 17.04 9.08
N LEU A 322 3.25 16.80 7.90
CA LEU A 322 1.81 16.85 7.64
C LEU A 322 1.09 15.53 7.93
N ALA A 323 1.69 14.40 7.54
CA ALA A 323 1.04 13.10 7.59
C ALA A 323 0.54 12.79 9.01
N ARG A 324 -0.67 12.25 9.11
CA ARG A 324 -1.25 11.75 10.36
C ARG A 324 -1.92 10.40 10.11
N ASN A 325 -1.81 9.48 11.05
CA ASN A 325 -2.50 8.20 10.99
C ASN A 325 -3.89 8.32 11.64
N VAL A 326 -4.90 7.73 10.99
CA VAL A 326 -6.21 7.49 11.61
C VAL A 326 -6.26 6.12 12.28
N ASP A 327 -5.49 5.18 11.73
CA ASP A 327 -5.37 3.81 12.21
C ASP A 327 -3.89 3.41 12.27
N SER A 328 -3.43 2.85 13.39
CA SER A 328 -2.04 2.40 13.49
C SER A 328 -1.79 1.22 12.55
N LEU A 329 -0.58 1.07 12.04
CA LEU A 329 -0.23 -0.01 11.13
C LEU A 329 -0.42 -1.40 11.78
N SER A 330 -0.15 -1.47 13.07
CA SER A 330 -0.28 -2.65 13.93
C SER A 330 -1.75 -3.05 14.10
N HIS A 331 -2.64 -2.07 14.31
CA HIS A 331 -4.09 -2.33 14.32
C HIS A 331 -4.64 -2.63 12.91
N ARG A 332 -4.06 -2.06 11.85
CA ARG A 332 -4.43 -2.38 10.47
C ARG A 332 -4.12 -3.85 10.10
N ILE A 333 -2.97 -4.38 10.51
CA ILE A 333 -2.63 -5.83 10.37
C ILE A 333 -3.74 -6.68 10.97
N HIS A 334 -4.21 -6.30 12.15
CA HIS A 334 -5.31 -6.93 12.84
C HIS A 334 -6.63 -6.87 12.05
N ARG A 335 -7.03 -5.70 11.54
CA ARG A 335 -8.25 -5.60 10.72
C ARG A 335 -8.20 -6.50 9.47
N MET A 336 -7.06 -6.55 8.80
CA MET A 336 -6.86 -7.46 7.65
C MET A 336 -6.96 -8.93 8.05
N HIS A 337 -6.37 -9.30 9.19
CA HIS A 337 -6.50 -10.64 9.76
C HIS A 337 -7.98 -11.00 10.01
N ASP A 338 -8.76 -10.12 10.62
CA ASP A 338 -10.19 -10.38 10.89
C ASP A 338 -10.99 -10.54 9.60
N PHE A 339 -10.66 -9.76 8.56
CA PHE A 339 -11.31 -9.86 7.26
C PHE A 339 -10.99 -11.19 6.53
N LEU A 340 -9.74 -11.67 6.61
CA LEU A 340 -9.30 -12.88 5.90
C LEU A 340 -9.91 -14.19 6.45
N VAL A 341 -10.49 -14.15 7.65
CA VAL A 341 -11.24 -15.29 8.21
C VAL A 341 -12.73 -15.27 7.85
N THR A 342 -13.23 -14.20 7.21
CA THR A 342 -14.65 -14.11 6.82
C THR A 342 -14.92 -14.71 5.43
N PRO A 343 -16.19 -15.02 5.08
CA PRO A 343 -16.55 -15.45 3.73
C PRO A 343 -16.21 -14.42 2.63
N GLU A 344 -16.17 -13.13 2.97
CA GLU A 344 -15.86 -12.02 2.04
C GLU A 344 -14.40 -12.03 1.58
N SER A 345 -13.51 -12.79 2.25
CA SER A 345 -12.13 -13.04 1.81
C SER A 345 -12.02 -13.79 0.47
N GLN A 346 -13.13 -14.32 -0.06
CA GLN A 346 -13.17 -15.14 -1.28
C GLN A 346 -12.29 -16.39 -1.20
N TRP A 347 -12.13 -16.96 -0.01
CA TRP A 347 -11.46 -18.24 0.17
C TRP A 347 -12.26 -19.37 -0.52
N HIS A 348 -11.59 -20.12 -1.39
CA HIS A 348 -12.18 -21.24 -2.10
C HIS A 348 -11.32 -22.48 -1.97
N THR A 349 -11.97 -23.65 -2.06
CA THR A 349 -11.28 -24.94 -2.09
C THR A 349 -11.66 -25.75 -3.32
N TRP A 350 -10.70 -26.53 -3.81
CA TRP A 350 -10.87 -27.39 -5.00
C TRP A 350 -10.27 -28.76 -4.73
N THR A 351 -10.81 -29.80 -5.37
CA THR A 351 -10.17 -31.12 -5.41
C THR A 351 -9.31 -31.22 -6.67
N TYR A 352 -8.03 -31.53 -6.50
CA TYR A 352 -7.08 -31.72 -7.60
C TYR A 352 -6.14 -32.87 -7.26
N GLU A 353 -6.09 -33.89 -8.12
CA GLU A 353 -5.20 -35.07 -7.97
C GLU A 353 -5.25 -35.74 -6.58
N GLY A 354 -6.43 -35.77 -5.96
CA GLY A 354 -6.62 -36.38 -4.63
C GLY A 354 -6.26 -35.48 -3.44
N LEU A 355 -5.82 -34.25 -3.70
CA LEU A 355 -5.61 -33.20 -2.70
C LEU A 355 -6.79 -32.23 -2.69
N THR A 356 -7.04 -31.63 -1.52
CA THR A 356 -7.87 -30.42 -1.41
C THR A 356 -6.95 -29.21 -1.39
N LEU A 357 -7.04 -28.38 -2.42
CA LEU A 357 -6.31 -27.11 -2.55
C LEU A 357 -7.14 -25.97 -1.96
N GLY A 358 -6.50 -24.87 -1.56
CA GLY A 358 -7.20 -23.69 -1.09
C GLY A 358 -6.42 -22.41 -1.34
N ALA A 359 -7.14 -21.38 -1.77
CA ALA A 359 -6.62 -20.03 -2.03
C ALA A 359 -7.78 -19.04 -2.15
N GLU A 360 -7.50 -17.76 -1.95
CA GLU A 360 -8.38 -16.66 -2.32
C GLU A 360 -8.41 -16.52 -3.85
N SER A 361 -9.58 -16.71 -4.47
CA SER A 361 -9.80 -16.49 -5.92
C SER A 361 -8.82 -17.16 -6.90
N GLY A 362 -8.15 -18.23 -6.47
CA GLY A 362 -7.28 -19.08 -7.29
C GLY A 362 -5.79 -18.74 -7.23
N LYS A 363 -5.35 -17.85 -6.32
CA LYS A 363 -3.92 -17.53 -6.12
C LYS A 363 -3.59 -17.34 -4.64
N LEU A 364 -2.45 -17.89 -4.22
CA LEU A 364 -1.82 -17.54 -2.95
C LEU A 364 -0.83 -16.41 -3.17
N SER A 365 -1.07 -15.27 -2.53
CA SER A 365 -0.27 -14.06 -2.67
C SER A 365 1.01 -14.09 -1.84
N ASP A 366 0.94 -14.39 -0.54
CA ASP A 366 2.09 -14.39 0.37
C ASP A 366 2.07 -15.55 1.37
N VAL A 367 2.73 -16.65 1.01
CA VAL A 367 2.81 -17.85 1.87
C VAL A 367 3.62 -17.59 3.14
N GLY A 368 4.66 -16.76 3.06
CA GLY A 368 5.44 -16.37 4.22
C GLY A 368 4.59 -15.66 5.26
N ALA A 369 3.77 -14.70 4.83
CA ALA A 369 2.84 -13.98 5.70
C ALA A 369 1.76 -14.90 6.29
N MET A 370 1.24 -15.88 5.52
CA MET A 370 0.24 -16.84 6.03
C MET A 370 0.78 -17.65 7.22
N TRP A 371 1.99 -18.20 7.11
CA TRP A 371 2.61 -18.98 8.19
C TRP A 371 3.04 -18.09 9.36
N MET A 372 3.63 -16.92 9.06
CA MET A 372 3.95 -15.91 10.07
C MET A 372 2.71 -15.56 10.89
N MET A 373 1.64 -15.09 10.24
CA MET A 373 0.45 -14.65 10.97
C MET A 373 -0.18 -15.79 11.78
N THR A 374 -0.22 -17.02 11.24
CA THR A 374 -0.71 -18.18 12.01
C THR A 374 0.13 -18.46 13.25
N ARG A 375 1.46 -18.34 13.15
CA ARG A 375 2.38 -18.57 14.27
C ARG A 375 2.28 -17.47 15.34
N LEU A 376 2.04 -16.23 14.91
CA LEU A 376 1.93 -15.05 15.75
C LEU A 376 0.59 -14.97 16.48
N THR A 377 -0.51 -15.32 15.81
CA THR A 377 -1.88 -15.17 16.35
C THR A 377 -2.43 -16.44 16.99
N ASP A 378 -1.89 -17.61 16.63
CA ASP A 378 -2.39 -18.93 17.00
C ASP A 378 -3.84 -19.19 16.52
N ASP A 379 -4.29 -18.49 15.46
CA ASP A 379 -5.67 -18.56 14.99
C ASP A 379 -6.05 -19.95 14.46
N PRO A 380 -7.07 -20.62 15.02
CA PRO A 380 -7.49 -21.93 14.57
C PRO A 380 -8.07 -21.96 13.15
N VAL A 381 -8.67 -20.88 12.65
CA VAL A 381 -9.19 -20.82 11.27
C VAL A 381 -8.04 -20.85 10.28
N PHE A 382 -6.97 -20.10 10.52
CA PHE A 382 -5.79 -20.18 9.66
C PHE A 382 -5.14 -21.56 9.74
N ARG A 383 -4.92 -22.07 10.96
CA ARG A 383 -4.30 -23.37 11.19
C ARG A 383 -5.06 -24.54 10.57
N HIS A 384 -6.38 -24.55 10.64
CA HIS A 384 -7.19 -25.71 10.26
C HIS A 384 -7.93 -25.55 8.93
N GLU A 385 -8.29 -24.33 8.53
CA GLU A 385 -9.07 -24.06 7.33
C GLU A 385 -8.32 -23.33 6.20
N ARG A 386 -7.07 -22.89 6.45
CA ARG A 386 -6.26 -22.21 5.43
C ARG A 386 -4.98 -22.97 5.12
N LEU A 387 -4.05 -23.05 6.09
CA LEU A 387 -2.69 -23.56 5.88
C LEU A 387 -2.62 -24.97 5.28
N PRO A 388 -3.41 -25.97 5.71
CA PRO A 388 -3.35 -27.30 5.13
C PRO A 388 -3.69 -27.31 3.63
N TYR A 389 -4.65 -26.50 3.21
CA TYR A 389 -5.06 -26.40 1.82
C TYR A 389 -4.13 -25.49 1.00
N ALA A 390 -3.55 -24.46 1.61
CA ALA A 390 -2.52 -23.63 1.00
C ALA A 390 -1.22 -24.42 0.76
N ARG A 391 -0.83 -25.26 1.72
CA ARG A 391 0.28 -26.22 1.59
C ARG A 391 0.03 -27.16 0.41
N ASN A 392 -1.16 -27.76 0.33
CA ASN A 392 -1.53 -28.63 -0.79
C ASN A 392 -1.54 -27.89 -2.13
N PHE A 393 -1.97 -26.62 -2.14
CA PHE A 393 -1.89 -25.76 -3.32
C PHE A 393 -0.45 -25.66 -3.82
N LYS A 394 0.53 -25.42 -2.94
CA LYS A 394 1.95 -25.36 -3.31
C LYS A 394 2.50 -26.69 -3.81
N LEU A 395 2.14 -27.80 -3.15
CA LEU A 395 2.51 -29.14 -3.63
C LEU A 395 2.00 -29.43 -5.05
N ALA A 396 0.79 -28.94 -5.38
CA ALA A 396 0.14 -29.15 -6.66
C ALA A 396 0.58 -28.15 -7.74
N GLN A 397 1.10 -26.97 -7.35
CA GLN A 397 1.56 -25.91 -8.25
C GLN A 397 2.85 -26.29 -9.02
N GLN A 398 3.51 -27.38 -8.62
CA GLN A 398 4.74 -27.86 -9.22
C GLN A 398 4.51 -29.13 -10.07
N GLN A 399 5.15 -29.19 -11.24
CA GLN A 399 5.19 -30.42 -12.03
C GLN A 399 6.10 -31.47 -11.37
N THR A 400 5.55 -32.61 -10.94
CA THR A 400 6.35 -33.70 -10.35
C THR A 400 6.58 -34.87 -11.30
N ALA A 401 5.70 -35.06 -12.27
CA ALA A 401 5.81 -36.14 -13.26
C ALA A 401 6.99 -35.91 -14.22
N ASP A 402 7.58 -37.02 -14.70
CA ASP A 402 8.67 -36.99 -15.68
C ASP A 402 8.28 -36.23 -16.95
N GLY A 403 9.18 -35.37 -17.41
CA GLY A 403 8.97 -34.51 -18.57
C GLY A 403 9.89 -33.29 -18.57
N PRO A 404 9.78 -32.43 -19.60
CA PRO A 404 10.66 -31.28 -19.79
C PRO A 404 10.55 -30.23 -18.67
N PHE A 405 9.44 -30.23 -17.92
CA PHE A 405 9.17 -29.28 -16.84
C PHE A 405 9.20 -29.90 -15.45
N ARG A 406 9.70 -31.13 -15.27
CA ARG A 406 9.73 -31.78 -13.94
C ARG A 406 10.52 -30.93 -12.93
N GLY A 407 9.86 -30.45 -11.89
CA GLY A 407 10.39 -29.55 -10.86
C GLY A 407 10.00 -28.08 -11.05
N ALA A 408 9.45 -27.69 -12.20
CA ALA A 408 9.06 -26.31 -12.45
C ALA A 408 7.70 -25.96 -11.83
N ALA A 409 7.53 -24.68 -11.47
CA ALA A 409 6.20 -24.13 -11.20
C ALA A 409 5.39 -24.10 -12.51
N LEU A 410 4.13 -24.52 -12.43
CA LEU A 410 3.26 -24.67 -13.60
C LEU A 410 2.51 -23.38 -13.98
N GLY A 411 2.53 -22.35 -13.14
CA GLY A 411 1.83 -21.08 -13.34
C GLY A 411 1.55 -20.40 -12.01
N GLU A 412 1.06 -19.17 -12.03
CA GLU A 412 0.75 -18.42 -10.80
C GLU A 412 -0.66 -18.72 -10.27
N TYR A 413 -1.58 -19.04 -11.17
CA TYR A 413 -3.01 -19.16 -10.88
C TYR A 413 -3.50 -20.59 -11.11
N PHE A 414 -4.43 -21.02 -10.27
CA PHE A 414 -5.24 -22.21 -10.49
C PHE A 414 -6.65 -21.82 -10.91
N ARG A 415 -7.05 -22.20 -12.12
CA ARG A 415 -8.37 -21.87 -12.68
C ARG A 415 -8.87 -22.98 -13.58
N ASP A 416 -10.16 -23.30 -13.47
CA ASP A 416 -10.82 -24.30 -14.32
C ASP A 416 -10.11 -25.67 -14.36
N GLY A 417 -9.52 -26.07 -13.23
CA GLY A 417 -8.79 -27.34 -13.08
C GLY A 417 -7.38 -27.33 -13.68
N GLN A 418 -6.84 -26.16 -14.03
CA GLN A 418 -5.54 -26.00 -14.69
C GLN A 418 -4.67 -24.95 -14.01
N TRP A 419 -3.36 -25.16 -14.11
CA TRP A 419 -2.33 -24.18 -13.75
C TRP A 419 -1.99 -23.32 -14.95
N ILE A 420 -2.05 -22.00 -14.78
CA ILE A 420 -1.92 -21.04 -15.87
C ILE A 420 -1.05 -19.84 -15.48
N SER A 421 -0.40 -19.21 -16.46
CA SER A 421 0.25 -17.90 -16.29
C SER A 421 -0.78 -16.77 -16.17
N GLU A 422 -0.33 -15.60 -15.75
CA GLU A 422 -1.18 -14.41 -15.67
C GLU A 422 -1.62 -13.93 -17.07
N ILE A 423 -0.79 -14.12 -18.10
CA ILE A 423 -1.17 -13.88 -19.50
C ILE A 423 -2.47 -14.62 -19.86
N VAL A 424 -2.61 -15.88 -19.45
CA VAL A 424 -3.83 -16.67 -19.72
C VAL A 424 -4.97 -16.18 -18.83
N TRP A 425 -4.72 -15.96 -17.55
CA TRP A 425 -5.73 -15.49 -16.60
C TRP A 425 -6.35 -14.15 -17.02
N ALA A 426 -5.52 -13.22 -17.50
CA ALA A 426 -5.90 -11.90 -17.98
C ALA A 426 -6.45 -11.89 -19.42
N ASN A 427 -6.59 -13.06 -20.07
CA ASN A 427 -7.03 -13.21 -21.45
C ASN A 427 -6.14 -12.47 -22.49
N LEU A 428 -4.83 -12.45 -22.26
CA LEU A 428 -3.85 -11.72 -23.08
C LEU A 428 -3.09 -12.59 -24.09
N VAL A 429 -3.48 -13.86 -24.27
CA VAL A 429 -2.83 -14.77 -25.24
C VAL A 429 -2.83 -14.21 -26.66
N GLY A 430 -3.88 -13.49 -27.05
CA GLY A 430 -3.99 -12.87 -28.38
C GLY A 430 -3.03 -11.70 -28.61
N SER A 431 -2.59 -11.00 -27.55
CA SER A 431 -1.73 -9.81 -27.63
C SER A 431 -0.29 -10.10 -27.21
N LEU A 432 -0.07 -10.99 -26.25
CA LEU A 432 1.24 -11.32 -25.66
C LEU A 432 1.74 -12.72 -26.02
N GLY A 433 0.95 -13.48 -26.78
CA GLY A 433 1.32 -14.81 -27.28
C GLY A 433 1.01 -15.95 -26.31
N PRO A 434 1.46 -17.18 -26.63
CA PRO A 434 1.07 -18.39 -25.91
C PRO A 434 1.59 -18.46 -24.46
N ASP A 435 0.97 -19.34 -23.68
CA ASP A 435 1.36 -19.67 -22.32
C ASP A 435 2.76 -20.33 -22.25
N TYR A 436 3.42 -20.18 -21.11
CA TYR A 436 4.82 -20.58 -20.94
C TYR A 436 5.14 -20.91 -19.48
N VAL A 437 6.27 -21.58 -19.28
CA VAL A 437 6.84 -21.91 -17.97
C VAL A 437 8.11 -21.08 -17.78
N SER A 438 8.31 -20.48 -16.61
CA SER A 438 9.43 -19.57 -16.35
C SER A 438 10.30 -20.04 -15.18
N PRO A 439 11.64 -19.94 -15.29
CA PRO A 439 12.55 -20.07 -14.15
C PRO A 439 12.20 -19.15 -12.97
N ILE A 440 11.84 -17.88 -13.20
CA ILE A 440 11.50 -16.96 -12.10
C ILE A 440 10.25 -17.41 -11.33
N PHE A 441 9.27 -18.02 -12.01
CA PHE A 441 8.08 -18.58 -11.36
C PHE A 441 8.44 -19.77 -10.47
N THR A 442 9.44 -20.57 -10.84
CA THR A 442 9.95 -21.65 -9.99
C THR A 442 10.67 -21.06 -8.77
N THR A 443 11.41 -19.97 -8.95
CA THR A 443 12.04 -19.23 -7.84
C THR A 443 11.01 -18.69 -6.85
N PHE A 444 9.90 -18.11 -7.33
CA PHE A 444 8.86 -17.53 -6.48
C PHE A 444 7.92 -18.58 -5.88
N TYR A 445 7.19 -19.31 -6.74
CA TYR A 445 6.06 -20.14 -6.34
C TYR A 445 6.43 -21.55 -5.91
N THR A 446 7.72 -21.90 -5.97
CA THR A 446 8.27 -23.13 -5.42
C THR A 446 9.37 -22.79 -4.43
N LEU A 447 10.49 -22.20 -4.86
CA LEU A 447 11.67 -22.13 -4.01
C LEU A 447 11.53 -21.18 -2.81
N ALA A 448 11.05 -19.96 -3.01
CA ALA A 448 10.84 -19.00 -1.93
C ALA A 448 9.63 -19.40 -1.04
N ASP A 449 8.49 -19.75 -1.66
CA ASP A 449 7.29 -20.15 -0.92
C ASP A 449 7.48 -21.46 -0.14
N ASP A 450 7.93 -22.55 -0.77
CA ASP A 450 8.20 -23.82 -0.09
C ASP A 450 9.36 -23.68 0.91
N GLY A 451 10.33 -22.81 0.60
CA GLY A 451 11.40 -22.47 1.52
C GLY A 451 10.87 -21.84 2.80
N ASN A 452 9.95 -20.87 2.68
CA ASN A 452 9.29 -20.27 3.83
C ASN A 452 8.47 -21.31 4.59
N ILE A 453 7.67 -22.16 3.93
CA ILE A 453 6.94 -23.25 4.61
C ILE A 453 7.92 -24.15 5.38
N ALA A 454 9.03 -24.56 4.77
CA ALA A 454 10.03 -25.43 5.39
C ALA A 454 10.78 -24.77 6.56
N LEU A 455 10.79 -23.44 6.68
CA LEU A 455 11.34 -22.77 7.87
C LEU A 455 10.38 -22.88 9.07
N PHE A 456 9.07 -22.78 8.84
CA PHE A 456 8.06 -22.92 9.89
C PHE A 456 7.75 -24.39 10.22
N ASP A 457 7.76 -25.26 9.21
CA ASP A 457 7.46 -26.69 9.29
C ASP A 457 8.67 -27.53 8.82
N PRO A 458 9.79 -27.54 9.58
CA PRO A 458 11.04 -28.15 9.15
C PRO A 458 10.98 -29.67 8.94
N ASP A 459 10.00 -30.34 9.54
CA ASP A 459 9.78 -31.79 9.43
C ASP A 459 8.92 -32.19 8.21
N ASP A 460 8.48 -31.22 7.41
CA ASP A 460 7.69 -31.50 6.21
C ASP A 460 8.55 -32.05 5.07
N ALA A 461 8.68 -33.38 5.04
CA ALA A 461 9.47 -34.08 4.04
C ALA A 461 8.98 -33.87 2.60
N GLU A 462 7.69 -33.62 2.38
CA GLU A 462 7.16 -33.48 1.02
C GLU A 462 7.46 -32.10 0.45
N ILE A 463 7.28 -31.04 1.25
CA ILE A 463 7.66 -29.67 0.88
C ILE A 463 9.17 -29.59 0.63
N ARG A 464 10.00 -30.21 1.48
CA ARG A 464 11.45 -30.27 1.26
C ARG A 464 11.83 -30.99 -0.03
N GLU A 465 11.08 -32.02 -0.42
CA GLU A 465 11.28 -32.71 -1.70
C GLU A 465 10.83 -31.86 -2.90
N ARG A 466 9.72 -31.11 -2.80
CA ARG A 466 9.31 -30.13 -3.83
C ARG A 466 10.36 -29.05 -4.02
N LEU A 467 10.90 -28.52 -2.92
CA LEU A 467 12.00 -27.56 -2.91
C LEU A 467 13.22 -28.12 -3.65
N ARG A 468 13.61 -29.36 -3.34
CA ARG A 468 14.74 -30.04 -4.01
C ARG A 468 14.49 -30.22 -5.51
N LEU A 469 13.30 -30.66 -5.92
CA LEU A 469 12.94 -30.81 -7.33
C LEU A 469 13.00 -29.48 -8.09
N GLY A 470 12.54 -28.39 -7.48
CA GLY A 470 12.63 -27.05 -8.04
C GLY A 470 14.07 -26.59 -8.22
N ALA A 471 14.92 -26.86 -7.23
CA ALA A 471 16.30 -26.47 -7.25
C ALA A 471 17.10 -27.25 -8.32
N GLU A 472 16.85 -28.56 -8.46
CA GLU A 472 17.47 -29.35 -9.55
C GLU A 472 17.00 -28.88 -10.94
N ARG A 473 15.71 -28.56 -11.12
CA ARG A 473 15.23 -28.00 -12.39
C ARG A 473 15.89 -26.65 -12.69
N LEU A 474 16.03 -25.79 -11.69
CA LEU A 474 16.69 -24.50 -11.87
C LEU A 474 18.18 -24.66 -12.19
N LEU A 475 18.87 -25.65 -11.60
CA LEU A 475 20.24 -26.00 -11.99
C LEU A 475 20.34 -26.45 -13.45
N GLU A 476 19.38 -27.23 -13.94
CA GLU A 476 19.33 -27.68 -15.34
C GLU A 476 19.11 -26.52 -16.33
N TRP A 477 18.42 -25.46 -15.91
CA TRP A 477 18.16 -24.28 -16.73
C TRP A 477 19.21 -23.18 -16.62
N GLN A 478 20.06 -23.21 -15.60
CA GLN A 478 21.15 -22.24 -15.47
C GLN A 478 22.21 -22.55 -16.53
N HIS A 479 22.51 -21.56 -17.37
CA HIS A 479 23.60 -21.65 -18.34
C HIS A 479 24.97 -21.63 -17.64
N ASP A 480 26.03 -22.07 -18.33
CA ASP A 480 27.38 -22.18 -17.75
C ASP A 480 27.92 -20.83 -17.20
N ASP A 481 27.49 -19.71 -17.79
CA ASP A 481 27.86 -18.35 -17.38
C ASP A 481 27.03 -17.81 -16.21
N GLY A 482 26.03 -18.58 -15.73
CA GLY A 482 25.14 -18.21 -14.63
C GLY A 482 23.79 -17.63 -15.07
N SER A 483 23.61 -17.32 -16.37
CA SER A 483 22.39 -16.74 -16.91
C SER A 483 21.24 -17.76 -17.04
N PHE A 484 20.05 -17.26 -17.37
CA PHE A 484 18.85 -18.05 -17.62
C PHE A 484 18.13 -17.56 -18.89
N ASP A 485 17.36 -18.45 -19.52
CA ASP A 485 16.31 -18.02 -20.44
C ASP A 485 15.10 -17.51 -19.64
N ILE A 486 14.38 -16.51 -20.16
CA ILE A 486 13.22 -15.94 -19.47
C ILE A 486 12.10 -16.97 -19.25
N GLY A 487 11.93 -17.91 -20.18
CA GLY A 487 10.96 -18.98 -20.08
C GLY A 487 10.73 -19.71 -21.40
N TYR A 488 9.99 -20.82 -21.33
CA TYR A 488 9.83 -21.81 -22.39
C TYR A 488 8.36 -22.04 -22.70
N LEU A 489 7.98 -22.10 -23.98
CA LEU A 489 6.59 -22.28 -24.39
C LEU A 489 6.03 -23.61 -23.86
N ARG A 490 4.84 -23.58 -23.24
CA ARG A 490 4.26 -24.77 -22.59
C ARG A 490 4.03 -25.92 -23.58
N ASP A 491 3.51 -25.60 -24.77
CA ASP A 491 3.22 -26.59 -25.81
C ASP A 491 4.45 -26.96 -26.67
N GLN A 492 5.53 -26.18 -26.58
CA GLN A 492 6.76 -26.34 -27.37
C GLN A 492 7.97 -26.07 -26.46
N PRO A 493 8.27 -26.99 -25.52
CA PRO A 493 9.21 -26.76 -24.41
C PRO A 493 10.65 -26.43 -24.84
N ASP A 494 11.04 -26.77 -26.07
CA ASP A 494 12.37 -26.45 -26.63
C ASP A 494 12.45 -25.02 -27.19
N GLN A 495 11.37 -24.23 -27.15
CA GLN A 495 11.33 -22.86 -27.66
C GLN A 495 11.26 -21.83 -26.53
N VAL A 496 12.21 -20.89 -26.55
CA VAL A 496 12.25 -19.74 -25.65
C VAL A 496 11.14 -18.75 -26.01
N LYS A 497 10.44 -18.24 -25.00
CA LYS A 497 9.32 -17.31 -25.14
C LYS A 497 9.75 -15.91 -25.60
N TYR A 498 10.88 -15.41 -25.07
CA TYR A 498 11.42 -14.08 -25.33
C TYR A 498 12.90 -14.17 -25.76
N PRO A 499 13.20 -14.72 -26.96
CA PRO A 499 14.58 -14.92 -27.41
C PRO A 499 15.34 -13.61 -27.65
N GLU A 500 14.64 -12.46 -27.68
CA GLU A 500 15.22 -11.15 -27.88
C GLU A 500 15.71 -10.47 -26.59
N LEU A 501 15.46 -11.07 -25.42
CA LEU A 501 15.74 -10.47 -24.12
C LEU A 501 16.64 -11.36 -23.26
N PRO A 502 17.66 -10.78 -22.59
CA PRO A 502 18.37 -11.45 -21.50
C PRO A 502 17.50 -11.49 -20.22
N ASP A 503 17.70 -12.49 -19.36
CA ASP A 503 16.99 -12.58 -18.08
C ASP A 503 17.58 -11.64 -17.01
N LEU A 504 17.26 -10.35 -17.10
CA LEU A 504 17.72 -9.31 -16.16
C LEU A 504 16.89 -9.28 -14.86
N ARG A 505 16.60 -10.45 -14.31
CA ARG A 505 15.82 -10.65 -13.07
C ARG A 505 16.65 -11.49 -12.09
N ALA A 506 16.39 -11.36 -10.79
CA ALA A 506 17.00 -12.16 -9.73
C ALA A 506 16.50 -13.63 -9.69
N THR A 507 16.42 -14.29 -10.84
CA THR A 507 16.00 -15.70 -10.99
C THR A 507 16.84 -16.65 -10.12
N TRP A 508 18.12 -16.32 -9.92
CA TRP A 508 19.06 -17.10 -9.11
C TRP A 508 18.71 -17.17 -7.61
N TYR A 509 17.85 -16.28 -7.10
CA TYR A 509 17.54 -16.19 -5.66
C TYR A 509 16.93 -17.49 -5.10
N GLY A 510 16.23 -18.27 -5.92
CA GLY A 510 15.66 -19.55 -5.51
C GLY A 510 16.72 -20.54 -4.97
N PHE A 511 17.97 -20.42 -5.42
CA PHE A 511 19.08 -21.21 -4.90
C PHE A 511 19.50 -20.82 -3.48
N VAL A 512 19.32 -19.56 -3.07
CA VAL A 512 19.56 -19.11 -1.69
C VAL A 512 18.57 -19.81 -0.75
N ALA A 513 17.30 -19.86 -1.15
CA ALA A 513 16.27 -20.59 -0.41
C ALA A 513 16.57 -22.09 -0.32
N ALA A 514 16.91 -22.72 -1.44
CA ALA A 514 17.29 -24.13 -1.49
C ALA A 514 18.52 -24.43 -0.61
N TYR A 515 19.57 -23.61 -0.67
CA TYR A 515 20.78 -23.78 0.16
C TYR A 515 20.47 -23.67 1.66
N ARG A 516 19.76 -22.61 2.09
CA ARG A 516 19.46 -22.38 3.51
C ARG A 516 18.60 -23.50 4.13
N VAL A 517 17.75 -24.18 3.34
CA VAL A 517 16.88 -25.27 3.83
C VAL A 517 17.50 -26.66 3.66
N LEU A 518 18.17 -26.92 2.53
CA LEU A 518 18.67 -28.26 2.16
C LEU A 518 20.15 -28.47 2.47
N GLY A 519 20.94 -27.39 2.58
CA GLY A 519 22.37 -27.43 2.92
C GLY A 519 23.30 -27.95 1.82
N ASP A 520 22.82 -28.15 0.59
CA ASP A 520 23.67 -28.57 -0.54
C ASP A 520 24.42 -27.36 -1.13
N GLN A 521 25.76 -27.42 -1.04
CA GLN A 521 26.66 -26.38 -1.52
C GLN A 521 26.51 -26.06 -3.02
N ARG A 522 26.05 -27.03 -3.84
CA ARG A 522 25.82 -26.80 -5.29
C ARG A 522 24.85 -25.65 -5.53
N TYR A 523 23.84 -25.49 -4.68
CA TYR A 523 22.88 -24.39 -4.81
C TYR A 523 23.52 -23.05 -4.48
N LEU A 524 24.31 -22.95 -3.41
CA LEU A 524 25.02 -21.70 -3.09
C LEU A 524 26.01 -21.31 -4.22
N ASP A 525 26.73 -22.28 -4.78
CA ASP A 525 27.63 -22.01 -5.90
C ASP A 525 26.87 -21.55 -7.15
N ALA A 526 25.67 -22.08 -7.40
CA ALA A 526 24.80 -21.64 -8.49
C ALA A 526 24.18 -20.25 -8.24
N ALA A 527 23.79 -19.95 -7.00
CA ALA A 527 23.33 -18.63 -6.59
C ALA A 527 24.40 -17.57 -6.89
N LYS A 528 25.66 -17.84 -6.51
CA LYS A 528 26.80 -16.96 -6.78
C LYS A 528 27.02 -16.71 -8.27
N ARG A 529 27.04 -17.76 -9.09
CA ARG A 529 27.19 -17.59 -10.56
C ARG A 529 26.08 -16.73 -11.15
N GLY A 530 24.83 -17.00 -10.78
CA GLY A 530 23.69 -16.22 -11.28
C GLY A 530 23.68 -14.78 -10.77
N ALA A 531 24.05 -14.56 -9.51
CA ALA A 531 24.19 -13.22 -8.94
C ALA A 531 25.35 -12.45 -9.58
N ASP A 532 26.50 -13.08 -9.80
CA ASP A 532 27.65 -12.45 -10.47
C ASP A 532 27.26 -12.01 -11.90
N TRP A 533 26.59 -12.89 -12.65
CA TRP A 533 26.07 -12.55 -13.98
C TRP A 533 25.06 -11.40 -13.92
N PHE A 534 24.11 -11.45 -12.98
CA PHE A 534 23.10 -10.40 -12.80
C PHE A 534 23.72 -9.05 -12.42
N ILE A 535 24.75 -9.04 -11.58
CA ILE A 535 25.47 -7.82 -11.20
C ILE A 535 26.11 -7.18 -12.43
N GLU A 536 26.79 -7.98 -13.25
CA GLU A 536 27.46 -7.48 -14.46
C GLU A 536 26.47 -6.96 -15.51
N HIS A 537 25.34 -7.65 -15.72
CA HIS A 537 24.46 -7.39 -16.86
C HIS A 537 23.23 -6.54 -16.53
N ALA A 538 22.82 -6.48 -15.26
CA ALA A 538 21.67 -5.70 -14.80
C ALA A 538 22.07 -4.55 -13.85
N VAL A 539 22.81 -4.84 -12.78
CA VAL A 539 23.16 -3.80 -11.78
C VAL A 539 24.16 -2.80 -12.33
N ALA A 540 25.26 -3.26 -12.94
CA ALA A 540 26.30 -2.39 -13.50
C ALA A 540 25.82 -1.57 -14.72
N THR A 541 24.79 -2.06 -15.41
CA THR A 541 24.16 -1.39 -16.55
C THR A 541 22.98 -0.51 -16.14
N GLY A 542 22.36 -0.77 -14.97
CA GLY A 542 21.09 -0.19 -14.50
C GLY A 542 19.87 -0.58 -15.33
N ASP A 543 19.99 -1.69 -16.06
CA ASP A 543 18.96 -2.25 -16.93
C ASP A 543 18.29 -3.46 -16.25
N PHE A 544 16.98 -3.37 -16.05
CA PHE A 544 16.19 -4.38 -15.33
C PHE A 544 14.94 -4.75 -16.12
N LEU A 545 14.54 -6.02 -16.02
CA LEU A 545 13.24 -6.51 -16.47
C LEU A 545 12.30 -6.74 -15.29
N GLY A 546 11.00 -6.64 -15.56
CA GLY A 546 9.96 -6.96 -14.58
C GLY A 546 9.60 -8.43 -14.56
N VAL A 547 8.82 -8.83 -13.54
CA VAL A 547 8.34 -10.19 -13.32
C VAL A 547 6.89 -10.39 -13.74
N CYS A 548 6.11 -9.31 -13.89
CA CYS A 548 4.74 -9.37 -14.34
C CYS A 548 4.64 -9.56 -15.86
N ASP A 549 4.10 -10.70 -16.27
CA ASP A 549 4.06 -11.11 -17.68
C ASP A 549 2.82 -10.63 -18.43
N ASP A 550 1.78 -10.22 -17.72
CA ASP A 550 0.61 -9.49 -18.21
C ASP A 550 0.95 -8.07 -18.72
N ALA A 551 2.05 -7.50 -18.23
CA ALA A 551 2.67 -6.28 -18.76
C ALA A 551 3.89 -6.57 -19.65
N ARG A 552 4.06 -7.81 -20.13
CA ARG A 552 5.20 -8.25 -20.96
C ARG A 552 6.56 -7.95 -20.32
N LEU A 553 6.72 -8.10 -19.00
CA LEU A 553 8.00 -7.99 -18.28
C LEU A 553 8.62 -6.58 -18.30
N ILE A 554 7.80 -5.54 -18.44
CA ILE A 554 8.26 -4.16 -18.25
C ILE A 554 8.68 -3.98 -16.79
N ARG A 555 9.74 -3.19 -16.58
CA ARG A 555 10.32 -2.90 -15.26
C ARG A 555 9.25 -2.60 -14.19
N ASP A 556 9.38 -3.28 -13.05
CA ASP A 556 8.46 -3.26 -11.92
C ASP A 556 9.22 -3.36 -10.57
N PHE A 557 8.53 -3.73 -9.49
CA PHE A 557 9.08 -3.95 -8.14
C PHE A 557 10.19 -5.01 -8.06
N GLN A 558 10.51 -5.73 -9.14
CA GLN A 558 11.61 -6.68 -9.15
C GLN A 558 12.97 -6.06 -8.76
N VAL A 559 13.16 -4.76 -9.00
CA VAL A 559 14.42 -4.10 -8.65
C VAL A 559 14.64 -4.09 -7.13
N ILE A 560 13.62 -3.82 -6.31
CA ILE A 560 13.77 -3.87 -4.85
C ILE A 560 13.88 -5.31 -4.33
N PHE A 561 13.17 -6.25 -4.96
CA PHE A 561 13.34 -7.67 -4.65
C PHE A 561 14.79 -8.10 -4.91
N ALA A 562 15.39 -7.70 -6.04
CA ALA A 562 16.78 -8.00 -6.37
C ALA A 562 17.76 -7.36 -5.37
N ALA A 563 17.49 -6.14 -4.92
CA ALA A 563 18.29 -5.49 -3.88
C ALA A 563 18.29 -6.31 -2.58
N GLN A 564 17.13 -6.74 -2.11
CA GLN A 564 17.04 -7.58 -0.91
C GLN A 564 17.64 -8.98 -1.14
N ALA A 565 17.43 -9.59 -2.31
CA ALA A 565 18.00 -10.89 -2.66
C ALA A 565 19.54 -10.89 -2.62
N LEU A 566 20.17 -9.81 -3.09
CA LEU A 566 21.62 -9.60 -3.01
C LEU A 566 22.08 -9.40 -1.56
N LEU A 567 21.30 -8.69 -0.74
CA LEU A 567 21.58 -8.53 0.69
C LEU A 567 21.48 -9.87 1.44
N ASP A 568 20.47 -10.68 1.15
CA ASP A 568 20.33 -12.03 1.72
C ASP A 568 21.48 -12.96 1.27
N LEU A 569 21.99 -12.82 0.04
CA LEU A 569 23.17 -13.56 -0.42
C LEU A 569 24.44 -13.08 0.29
N TYR A 570 24.58 -11.77 0.53
CA TYR A 570 25.66 -11.21 1.34
C TYR A 570 25.64 -11.80 2.76
N GLU A 571 24.49 -11.83 3.44
CA GLU A 571 24.36 -12.42 4.78
C GLU A 571 24.79 -13.90 4.85
N VAL A 572 24.67 -14.64 3.75
CA VAL A 572 25.10 -16.04 3.66
C VAL A 572 26.60 -16.18 3.35
N THR A 573 27.18 -15.22 2.63
CA THR A 573 28.52 -15.36 2.01
C THR A 573 29.59 -14.46 2.58
N GLU A 574 29.19 -13.35 3.21
CA GLU A 574 30.04 -12.25 3.68
C GLU A 574 30.90 -11.63 2.55
N ASP A 575 30.49 -11.77 1.28
CA ASP A 575 31.17 -11.15 0.14
C ASP A 575 30.60 -9.75 -0.13
N GLU A 576 31.37 -8.73 0.24
CA GLU A 576 31.02 -7.31 0.12
C GLU A 576 30.56 -6.91 -1.30
N ARG A 577 30.96 -7.63 -2.36
CA ARG A 577 30.47 -7.36 -3.72
C ARG A 577 28.94 -7.47 -3.80
N TYR A 578 28.34 -8.43 -3.10
CA TYR A 578 26.89 -8.59 -3.06
C TYR A 578 26.21 -7.50 -2.24
N ARG A 579 26.86 -7.03 -1.15
CA ARG A 579 26.38 -5.89 -0.36
C ARG A 579 26.39 -4.60 -1.17
N ASP A 580 27.49 -4.31 -1.85
CA ASP A 580 27.63 -3.11 -2.69
C ASP A 580 26.60 -3.13 -3.83
N ALA A 581 26.43 -4.27 -4.49
CA ALA A 581 25.42 -4.44 -5.52
C ALA A 581 23.98 -4.32 -4.98
N ALA A 582 23.71 -4.81 -3.75
CA ALA A 582 22.42 -4.62 -3.09
C ALA A 582 22.11 -3.14 -2.86
N VAL A 583 23.09 -2.37 -2.38
CA VAL A 583 22.97 -0.92 -2.17
C VAL A 583 22.74 -0.19 -3.49
N GLU A 584 23.42 -0.59 -4.56
CA GLU A 584 23.24 0.00 -5.89
C GLU A 584 21.84 -0.31 -6.45
N ALA A 585 21.37 -1.56 -6.35
CA ALA A 585 20.02 -1.94 -6.75
C ALA A 585 18.94 -1.20 -5.94
N ALA A 586 19.13 -1.04 -4.63
CA ALA A 586 18.23 -0.24 -3.78
C ALA A 586 18.24 1.24 -4.21
N THR A 587 19.41 1.76 -4.59
CA THR A 587 19.57 3.12 -5.11
C THR A 587 18.81 3.30 -6.41
N PHE A 588 18.86 2.34 -7.36
CA PHE A 588 17.98 2.39 -8.54
C PHE A 588 16.50 2.36 -8.19
N TYR A 589 16.12 1.65 -7.13
CA TYR A 589 14.73 1.60 -6.71
C TYR A 589 14.18 2.94 -6.21
N THR A 590 15.03 3.88 -5.76
CA THR A 590 14.55 5.24 -5.43
C THR A 590 13.96 5.94 -6.65
N LEU A 591 14.37 5.57 -7.87
CA LEU A 591 13.81 6.06 -9.13
C LEU A 591 12.43 5.45 -9.45
N HIS A 592 11.92 4.53 -8.63
CA HIS A 592 10.62 3.88 -8.80
C HIS A 592 9.54 4.48 -7.90
N ILE A 593 9.91 5.38 -6.99
CA ILE A 593 9.02 5.98 -5.99
C ILE A 593 8.70 7.42 -6.38
N PHE A 594 7.42 7.79 -6.38
CA PHE A 594 7.01 9.16 -6.67
C PHE A 594 7.53 10.13 -5.60
N ASP A 595 7.95 11.34 -6.00
CA ASP A 595 8.29 12.43 -5.08
C ASP A 595 7.46 13.71 -5.27
N HIS A 596 6.65 13.78 -6.32
CA HIS A 596 5.84 14.95 -6.67
C HIS A 596 4.33 14.64 -6.70
N PRO A 597 3.46 15.67 -6.54
CA PRO A 597 3.76 17.05 -6.18
C PRO A 597 4.20 17.23 -4.71
N ILE A 598 4.57 18.46 -4.33
CA ILE A 598 4.84 18.82 -2.92
C ILE A 598 3.53 18.65 -2.13
N ALA A 599 3.56 17.89 -1.03
CA ALA A 599 2.41 17.71 -0.17
C ALA A 599 2.02 19.01 0.56
N THR A 600 0.74 19.34 0.58
CA THR A 600 0.19 20.52 1.28
C THR A 600 -0.99 20.18 2.19
N ASP A 601 -1.42 21.14 3.01
CA ASP A 601 -2.65 21.12 3.80
C ASP A 601 -3.82 21.82 3.09
N GLU A 602 -3.72 22.03 1.77
CA GLU A 602 -4.80 22.66 1.00
C GLU A 602 -6.09 21.81 1.07
N PRO A 603 -7.26 22.42 1.35
CA PRO A 603 -8.52 21.67 1.41
C PRO A 603 -8.91 21.09 0.05
N LYS A 604 -9.27 19.81 0.04
CA LYS A 604 -9.75 19.05 -1.11
C LYS A 604 -11.05 18.32 -0.82
N THR A 605 -11.59 17.67 -1.85
CA THR A 605 -12.76 16.80 -1.75
C THR A 605 -12.41 15.44 -2.33
N PHE A 606 -12.75 14.39 -1.60
CA PHE A 606 -12.54 13.01 -1.99
C PHE A 606 -13.73 12.17 -1.57
N ASN A 607 -14.34 11.45 -2.52
CA ASN A 607 -15.57 10.68 -2.32
C ASN A 607 -16.70 11.51 -1.65
N GLY A 608 -16.83 12.78 -2.05
CA GLY A 608 -17.80 13.72 -1.48
C GLY A 608 -17.49 14.25 -0.07
N GLY A 609 -16.40 13.81 0.56
CA GLY A 609 -15.95 14.26 1.88
C GLY A 609 -14.77 15.24 1.83
N PRO A 610 -14.59 16.11 2.85
CA PRO A 610 -13.44 16.98 2.94
C PRO A 610 -12.18 16.18 3.33
N VAL A 611 -11.07 16.47 2.66
CA VAL A 611 -9.73 15.94 2.99
C VAL A 611 -8.69 17.04 2.78
N GLU A 612 -7.47 16.84 3.26
CA GLU A 612 -6.31 17.67 2.97
C GLU A 612 -5.49 17.07 1.83
N ASP A 613 -4.81 17.91 1.04
CA ASP A 613 -4.04 17.50 -0.13
C ASP A 613 -3.00 16.39 0.15
N TRP A 614 -2.27 16.47 1.27
CA TRP A 614 -1.28 15.46 1.64
C TRP A 614 -1.87 14.05 1.76
N GLN A 615 -3.15 13.93 2.13
CA GLN A 615 -3.82 12.63 2.23
C GLN A 615 -3.87 11.97 0.86
N LEU A 616 -4.01 12.75 -0.22
CA LEU A 616 -4.18 12.26 -1.58
C LEU A 616 -2.90 12.12 -2.41
N GLY A 617 -1.77 12.56 -1.86
CA GLY A 617 -0.50 12.66 -2.58
C GLY A 617 0.10 11.33 -3.05
N GLN A 618 0.76 11.34 -4.22
CA GLN A 618 1.45 10.17 -4.77
C GLN A 618 2.83 9.95 -4.12
N SER A 619 3.42 10.99 -3.54
CA SER A 619 4.80 11.00 -3.03
C SER A 619 5.03 9.90 -1.99
N GLY A 620 6.03 9.04 -2.18
CA GLY A 620 6.32 7.86 -1.36
C GLY A 620 5.74 6.54 -1.89
N LEU A 621 4.87 6.56 -2.90
CA LEU A 621 4.29 5.33 -3.47
C LEU A 621 5.07 4.84 -4.70
N PRO A 622 5.24 3.50 -4.88
CA PRO A 622 5.82 2.92 -6.08
C PRO A 622 4.79 2.81 -7.21
N PHE A 623 5.26 2.60 -8.44
CA PHE A 623 4.41 2.02 -9.50
C PHE A 623 4.45 0.49 -9.49
N GLU A 624 3.44 -0.13 -10.10
CA GLU A 624 3.50 -1.55 -10.45
C GLU A 624 4.36 -1.76 -11.70
N HIS A 625 3.98 -1.15 -12.84
CA HIS A 625 4.74 -1.24 -14.08
C HIS A 625 5.08 0.14 -14.65
N ALA A 626 6.33 0.33 -15.06
CA ALA A 626 6.88 1.61 -15.50
C ALA A 626 6.65 1.94 -16.99
N GLY A 627 7.25 3.05 -17.45
CA GLY A 627 7.46 3.35 -18.86
C GLY A 627 6.19 3.72 -19.63
N PHE A 628 6.23 3.57 -20.96
CA PHE A 628 5.13 3.98 -21.86
C PHE A 628 3.91 3.07 -21.84
N HIS A 629 4.09 1.81 -21.43
CA HIS A 629 3.07 0.75 -21.55
C HIS A 629 2.70 0.12 -20.20
N GLY A 630 3.33 0.52 -19.09
CA GLY A 630 3.00 0.01 -17.77
C GLY A 630 1.64 0.46 -17.26
N SER A 631 1.06 -0.30 -16.31
CA SER A 631 -0.24 -0.01 -15.68
C SER A 631 -0.30 1.38 -15.06
N VAL A 632 0.81 1.91 -14.54
CA VAL A 632 0.89 3.25 -13.91
C VAL A 632 0.28 4.34 -14.78
N ASN A 633 0.36 4.20 -16.10
CA ASN A 633 -0.17 5.14 -17.07
C ASN A 633 -1.70 5.36 -17.02
N GLY A 634 -2.44 4.37 -16.49
CA GLY A 634 -3.89 4.41 -16.34
C GLY A 634 -4.36 4.47 -14.89
N VAL A 635 -3.72 3.70 -14.00
CA VAL A 635 -4.21 3.47 -12.62
C VAL A 635 -3.43 4.21 -11.53
N GLY A 636 -2.35 4.91 -11.90
CA GLY A 636 -1.48 5.57 -10.94
C GLY A 636 -0.51 4.63 -10.23
N PRO A 637 0.17 5.11 -9.16
CA PRO A 637 0.99 4.25 -8.32
C PRO A 637 0.15 3.16 -7.63
N ILE A 638 0.83 2.25 -6.92
CA ILE A 638 0.17 1.26 -6.07
C ILE A 638 0.44 1.57 -4.59
N THR A 639 -0.48 1.14 -3.73
CA THR A 639 -0.36 1.32 -2.26
C THR A 639 0.47 0.22 -1.59
N LEU A 640 0.91 -0.77 -2.36
CA LEU A 640 1.75 -1.85 -1.87
C LEU A 640 3.20 -1.35 -1.67
N ALA A 641 3.57 -1.15 -0.41
CA ALA A 641 4.84 -0.56 -0.01
C ALA A 641 5.88 -1.60 0.48
N SER A 642 6.02 -2.73 -0.25
CA SER A 642 6.96 -3.82 0.07
C SER A 642 8.42 -3.39 0.30
N HIS A 643 8.79 -2.20 -0.19
CA HIS A 643 10.12 -1.61 -0.06
C HIS A 643 10.40 -0.98 1.31
N ALA A 644 9.38 -0.66 2.11
CA ALA A 644 9.53 0.17 3.29
C ALA A 644 10.52 -0.44 4.31
N GLY A 645 10.34 -1.72 4.67
CA GLY A 645 11.27 -2.42 5.56
C GLY A 645 12.68 -2.55 4.98
N ALA A 646 12.81 -2.79 3.67
CA ALA A 646 14.11 -2.86 3.00
C ALA A 646 14.85 -1.51 3.03
N PHE A 647 14.15 -0.42 2.78
CA PHE A 647 14.73 0.92 2.82
C PHE A 647 15.18 1.33 4.22
N VAL A 648 14.49 0.91 5.29
CA VAL A 648 14.99 1.08 6.67
C VAL A 648 16.34 0.37 6.85
N ARG A 649 16.48 -0.86 6.35
CA ARG A 649 17.76 -1.62 6.39
C ARG A 649 18.85 -0.96 5.55
N PHE A 650 18.53 -0.50 4.34
CA PHE A 650 19.50 0.20 3.49
C PHE A 650 19.93 1.55 4.08
N HIS A 651 19.03 2.26 4.78
CA HIS A 651 19.40 3.43 5.56
C HIS A 651 20.41 3.07 6.65
N GLU A 652 20.15 2.04 7.45
CA GLU A 652 21.07 1.58 8.49
C GLU A 652 22.44 1.21 7.92
N LEU A 653 22.45 0.53 6.77
CA LEU A 653 23.67 0.06 6.11
C LEU A 653 24.54 1.20 5.54
N THR A 654 23.92 2.30 5.11
CA THR A 654 24.57 3.35 4.30
C THR A 654 24.62 4.73 4.98
N GLY A 655 23.75 4.98 5.95
CA GLY A 655 23.48 6.30 6.51
C GLY A 655 22.75 7.25 5.55
N ARG A 656 22.34 6.81 4.35
CA ARG A 656 21.66 7.67 3.37
C ARG A 656 20.22 7.91 3.81
N GLN A 657 19.90 9.17 4.11
CA GLN A 657 18.61 9.56 4.68
C GLN A 657 17.42 9.36 3.72
N LEU A 658 17.65 9.47 2.40
CA LEU A 658 16.58 9.34 1.40
C LEU A 658 15.83 8.01 1.53
N PHE A 659 16.52 6.90 1.80
CA PHE A 659 15.86 5.60 1.99
C PHE A 659 14.83 5.66 3.12
N LEU A 660 15.22 6.22 4.27
CA LEU A 660 14.34 6.32 5.44
C LEU A 660 13.16 7.29 5.19
N ASP A 661 13.42 8.41 4.51
CA ASP A 661 12.39 9.39 4.17
C ASP A 661 11.31 8.75 3.26
N LEU A 662 11.72 7.97 2.25
CA LEU A 662 10.82 7.26 1.34
C LEU A 662 10.06 6.12 2.04
N ALA A 663 10.72 5.33 2.89
CA ALA A 663 10.08 4.25 3.65
C ALA A 663 8.91 4.76 4.50
N ARG A 664 9.16 5.82 5.29
CA ARG A 664 8.15 6.43 6.15
C ARG A 664 7.04 7.10 5.35
N ALA A 665 7.37 7.74 4.23
CA ALA A 665 6.39 8.40 3.37
C ALA A 665 5.43 7.41 2.71
N ALA A 666 5.90 6.18 2.44
CA ALA A 666 5.08 5.09 1.93
C ALA A 666 4.13 4.55 3.01
N ALA A 667 4.61 4.36 4.23
CA ALA A 667 3.86 3.72 5.31
C ALA A 667 2.82 4.64 5.97
N ARG A 668 3.17 5.90 6.25
CA ARG A 668 2.39 6.81 7.11
C ARG A 668 1.34 7.63 6.35
N GLY A 669 0.18 7.82 6.99
CA GLY A 669 -0.88 8.73 6.52
C GLY A 669 -1.50 8.31 5.19
N ARG A 670 -1.90 7.03 5.08
CA ARG A 670 -2.49 6.41 3.87
C ARG A 670 -3.93 5.95 4.06
N ASP A 671 -4.59 6.43 5.11
CA ASP A 671 -5.89 5.91 5.54
C ASP A 671 -7.02 6.12 4.51
N GLU A 672 -6.94 7.15 3.67
CA GLU A 672 -7.92 7.39 2.58
C GLU A 672 -7.94 6.29 1.49
N TRP A 673 -6.96 5.39 1.49
CA TRP A 673 -6.94 4.21 0.60
C TRP A 673 -7.39 2.93 1.28
N VAL A 674 -7.56 2.95 2.59
CA VAL A 674 -7.85 1.76 3.38
C VAL A 674 -9.35 1.47 3.34
N GLY A 675 -9.72 0.24 2.97
CA GLY A 675 -11.10 -0.21 3.06
C GLY A 675 -11.58 -0.21 4.50
N GLU A 676 -12.73 0.43 4.77
CA GLU A 676 -13.30 0.55 6.13
C GLU A 676 -13.60 -0.82 6.77
N GLN A 677 -14.09 -1.78 5.98
CA GLN A 677 -14.39 -3.12 6.50
C GLN A 677 -13.14 -4.01 6.56
N SER A 678 -12.33 -4.02 5.50
CA SER A 678 -11.25 -5.01 5.35
C SER A 678 -9.94 -4.59 6.02
N GLY A 679 -9.70 -3.30 6.23
CA GLY A 679 -8.38 -2.79 6.60
C GLY A 679 -7.33 -2.92 5.49
N ILE A 680 -7.69 -3.46 4.32
CA ILE A 680 -6.81 -3.65 3.17
C ILE A 680 -6.78 -2.32 2.38
N PRO A 681 -5.60 -1.74 2.11
CA PRO A 681 -5.49 -0.63 1.15
C PRO A 681 -5.88 -1.07 -0.26
N SER A 682 -6.60 -0.24 -1.01
CA SER A 682 -6.82 -0.50 -2.43
C SER A 682 -5.49 -0.56 -3.17
N TYR A 683 -5.28 -1.63 -3.94
CA TYR A 683 -4.01 -1.86 -4.63
C TYR A 683 -3.65 -0.72 -5.58
N TYR A 684 -4.60 -0.33 -6.44
CA TYR A 684 -4.41 0.76 -7.39
C TYR A 684 -4.84 2.09 -6.79
N TRP A 685 -3.95 3.08 -6.90
CA TRP A 685 -4.17 4.40 -6.33
C TRP A 685 -5.44 5.07 -6.89
N SER A 686 -5.73 4.91 -8.19
CA SER A 686 -6.93 5.48 -8.82
C SER A 686 -8.27 4.98 -8.24
N ALA A 687 -8.27 3.88 -7.48
CA ALA A 687 -9.48 3.29 -6.91
C ALA A 687 -9.88 3.88 -5.55
N GLY A 688 -9.05 4.74 -4.94
CA GLY A 688 -9.32 5.30 -3.61
C GLY A 688 -9.47 4.22 -2.54
N ASN A 689 -10.46 4.32 -1.65
CA ASN A 689 -10.79 3.27 -0.66
C ASN A 689 -11.75 2.18 -1.20
N GLY A 690 -12.23 2.29 -2.45
CA GLY A 690 -13.23 1.38 -3.02
C GLY A 690 -12.69 0.09 -3.67
N GLY A 691 -11.37 -0.06 -3.79
CA GLY A 691 -10.74 -1.20 -4.47
C GLY A 691 -10.29 -2.34 -3.53
N SER A 692 -10.36 -2.14 -2.22
CA SER A 692 -9.81 -3.04 -1.20
C SER A 692 -10.39 -4.47 -1.22
N SER A 693 -11.66 -4.63 -1.56
CA SER A 693 -12.36 -5.93 -1.60
C SER A 693 -12.30 -6.63 -2.95
N VAL A 694 -11.77 -5.98 -3.99
CA VAL A 694 -11.63 -6.57 -5.34
C VAL A 694 -10.55 -7.66 -5.36
N PHE A 695 -9.51 -7.47 -4.54
CA PHE A 695 -8.35 -8.36 -4.45
C PHE A 695 -8.07 -8.72 -2.98
N PRO A 696 -8.95 -9.49 -2.32
CA PRO A 696 -8.83 -9.76 -0.88
C PRO A 696 -7.52 -10.47 -0.51
N TRP A 697 -6.92 -11.24 -1.42
CA TRP A 697 -5.61 -11.88 -1.23
C TRP A 697 -4.47 -10.89 -1.03
N HIS A 698 -4.59 -9.62 -1.45
CA HIS A 698 -3.55 -8.61 -1.17
C HIS A 698 -3.41 -8.32 0.33
N GLY A 699 -4.41 -8.66 1.16
CA GLY A 699 -4.31 -8.57 2.61
C GLY A 699 -3.08 -9.30 3.17
N TRP A 700 -2.69 -10.44 2.58
CA TRP A 700 -1.48 -11.16 2.98
C TRP A 700 -0.19 -10.38 2.67
N TRP A 701 -0.08 -9.77 1.48
CA TRP A 701 1.05 -8.90 1.15
C TRP A 701 1.13 -7.70 2.09
N HIS A 702 -0.02 -7.08 2.39
CA HIS A 702 -0.07 -5.93 3.28
C HIS A 702 0.34 -6.29 4.71
N MET A 703 -0.15 -7.40 5.26
CA MET A 703 0.32 -7.86 6.57
C MET A 703 1.81 -8.17 6.57
N GLY A 704 2.33 -8.78 5.50
CA GLY A 704 3.75 -9.09 5.33
C GLY A 704 4.66 -7.86 5.41
N TRP A 705 4.42 -6.86 4.56
CA TRP A 705 5.32 -5.69 4.52
C TRP A 705 5.14 -4.75 5.73
N LEU A 706 3.94 -4.66 6.30
CA LEU A 706 3.72 -3.87 7.51
C LEU A 706 4.48 -4.47 8.70
N MET A 707 4.44 -5.78 8.87
CA MET A 707 5.22 -6.47 9.90
C MET A 707 6.73 -6.28 9.68
N ASP A 708 7.21 -6.41 8.44
CA ASP A 708 8.64 -6.18 8.12
C ASP A 708 9.07 -4.73 8.40
N TYR A 709 8.23 -3.74 8.06
CA TYR A 709 8.51 -2.33 8.30
C TYR A 709 8.56 -2.00 9.80
N VAL A 710 7.54 -2.39 10.59
CA VAL A 710 7.50 -2.09 12.03
C VAL A 710 8.65 -2.79 12.77
N LEU A 711 9.01 -4.02 12.37
CA LEU A 711 10.20 -4.70 12.91
C LEU A 711 11.51 -4.01 12.52
N ALA A 712 11.66 -3.57 11.27
CA ALA A 712 12.84 -2.85 10.81
C ALA A 712 13.01 -1.49 11.53
N GLU A 713 11.93 -0.71 11.70
CA GLU A 713 11.95 0.53 12.49
C GLU A 713 12.27 0.25 13.97
N SER A 714 11.71 -0.83 14.54
CA SER A 714 12.02 -1.24 15.91
C SER A 714 13.51 -1.61 16.06
N HIS A 715 14.09 -2.32 15.10
CA HIS A 715 15.51 -2.66 15.07
C HIS A 715 16.37 -1.38 15.00
N LEU A 716 16.11 -0.52 14.02
CA LEU A 716 16.85 0.74 13.82
C LEU A 716 16.81 1.63 15.06
N ARG A 717 15.62 1.88 15.61
CA ARG A 717 15.42 2.82 16.73
C ARG A 717 15.92 2.29 18.07
N SER A 718 16.03 0.97 18.21
CA SER A 718 16.64 0.33 19.39
C SER A 718 18.16 0.16 19.27
N GLY A 719 18.77 0.55 18.15
CA GLY A 719 20.19 0.34 17.90
C GLY A 719 20.57 -1.13 17.75
N GLY A 720 19.66 -1.95 17.22
CA GLY A 720 19.87 -3.38 16.98
C GLY A 720 19.53 -4.30 18.15
N GLU A 721 19.05 -3.77 19.27
CA GLU A 721 18.68 -4.56 20.47
C GLU A 721 17.40 -5.38 20.28
N ILE A 722 16.63 -5.12 19.22
CA ILE A 722 15.47 -5.93 18.79
C ILE A 722 15.81 -6.59 17.47
N ALA A 723 15.91 -7.92 17.44
CA ALA A 723 16.26 -8.66 16.23
C ALA A 723 15.56 -10.02 16.17
N PHE A 724 15.04 -10.38 15.00
CA PHE A 724 14.37 -11.67 14.77
C PHE A 724 14.90 -12.32 13.50
N PRO A 725 15.10 -13.65 13.49
CA PRO A 725 15.39 -14.38 12.26
C PRO A 725 14.28 -14.17 11.22
N HIS A 726 14.68 -13.91 9.97
CA HIS A 726 13.76 -13.75 8.85
C HIS A 726 13.80 -14.94 7.88
N GLY A 727 12.67 -15.12 7.21
CA GLY A 727 12.53 -16.06 6.10
C GLY A 727 13.12 -15.49 4.81
N PHE A 728 12.51 -15.88 3.69
CA PHE A 728 12.88 -15.45 2.35
C PHE A 728 11.93 -14.36 1.85
N CYS A 729 12.43 -13.46 1.00
CA CYS A 729 11.64 -12.45 0.29
C CYS A 729 10.34 -13.02 -0.28
N THR A 730 9.26 -12.24 -0.13
CA THR A 730 7.96 -12.59 -0.67
C THR A 730 7.98 -12.71 -2.19
N ALA A 731 7.34 -13.77 -2.69
CA ALA A 731 7.15 -14.04 -4.11
C ALA A 731 6.47 -12.87 -4.86
N LYS A 732 6.91 -12.62 -6.09
CA LYS A 732 6.39 -11.60 -7.02
C LYS A 732 6.66 -10.16 -6.58
N VAL A 733 6.00 -9.68 -5.52
CA VAL A 733 5.75 -8.24 -5.31
C VAL A 733 6.71 -7.47 -4.40
N GLY A 734 7.79 -8.08 -3.89
CA GLY A 734 8.86 -7.26 -3.34
C GLY A 734 9.74 -7.88 -2.26
N SER A 735 10.40 -6.97 -1.55
CA SER A 735 11.55 -7.22 -0.67
C SER A 735 11.20 -7.53 0.79
N HIS A 736 9.93 -7.52 1.17
CA HIS A 736 9.58 -7.79 2.56
C HIS A 736 9.78 -9.27 2.89
N ARG A 737 10.07 -9.54 4.17
CA ARG A 737 10.46 -10.86 4.67
C ARG A 737 9.53 -11.29 5.81
N PRO A 738 9.16 -12.57 5.92
CA PRO A 738 8.37 -13.07 7.04
C PRO A 738 9.24 -13.36 8.27
N TYR A 739 8.63 -13.39 9.45
CA TYR A 739 9.30 -13.60 10.75
C TYR A 739 8.53 -14.62 11.61
N GLY A 740 9.14 -15.04 12.74
CA GLY A 740 8.44 -15.81 13.78
C GLY A 740 8.56 -17.33 13.71
N PHE A 741 9.27 -17.88 12.72
CA PHE A 741 9.58 -19.33 12.66
C PHE A 741 10.60 -19.76 13.73
N ALA A 742 11.39 -18.82 14.26
CA ALA A 742 12.36 -19.04 15.32
C ALA A 742 12.32 -17.90 16.35
N ALA A 743 12.90 -18.14 17.53
CA ALA A 743 13.07 -17.11 18.55
C ALA A 743 14.06 -16.03 18.09
N GLY A 744 13.80 -14.79 18.48
CA GLY A 744 14.71 -13.66 18.35
C GLY A 744 15.10 -13.10 19.72
N THR A 745 15.59 -11.88 19.73
CA THR A 745 16.07 -11.20 20.94
C THR A 745 15.45 -9.82 21.10
N ILE A 746 15.08 -9.47 22.32
CA ILE A 746 14.74 -8.09 22.74
C ILE A 746 15.62 -7.73 23.94
N PHE A 747 16.55 -6.79 23.79
CA PHE A 747 17.51 -6.36 24.82
C PHE A 747 18.22 -7.53 25.52
N GLY A 748 18.69 -8.50 24.73
CA GLY A 748 19.38 -9.70 25.21
C GLY A 748 18.48 -10.80 25.78
N HIS A 749 17.15 -10.64 25.77
CA HIS A 749 16.20 -11.69 26.16
C HIS A 749 15.74 -12.51 24.97
N ASP A 750 15.85 -13.84 25.06
CA ASP A 750 15.28 -14.75 24.06
C ASP A 750 13.75 -14.74 24.11
N VAL A 751 13.14 -14.41 22.98
CA VAL A 751 11.68 -14.21 22.86
C VAL A 751 11.13 -14.73 21.54
N GLN A 752 9.83 -15.02 21.52
CA GLN A 752 9.07 -15.39 20.32
C GLN A 752 8.03 -14.30 20.04
N LEU A 753 7.94 -13.85 18.78
CA LEU A 753 6.84 -12.94 18.37
C LEU A 753 5.49 -13.56 18.72
N TRP A 754 4.60 -12.74 19.28
CA TRP A 754 3.33 -13.21 19.84
C TRP A 754 2.30 -12.09 19.78
N MET A 755 1.32 -12.18 18.88
CA MET A 755 0.30 -11.15 18.62
C MET A 755 -1.12 -11.74 18.54
N PRO A 756 -1.62 -12.42 19.60
CA PRO A 756 -2.98 -12.93 19.61
C PRO A 756 -4.03 -11.81 19.67
N ARG A 757 -5.25 -12.11 19.23
CA ARG A 757 -6.36 -11.14 19.20
C ARG A 757 -7.32 -11.30 20.38
N PRO A 758 -7.81 -10.19 20.98
CA PRO A 758 -7.33 -8.79 20.92
C PRO A 758 -6.38 -8.44 22.09
N LEU A 759 -5.11 -8.87 22.06
CA LEU A 759 -4.18 -8.67 23.18
C LEU A 759 -3.89 -7.20 23.49
N VAL A 760 -3.64 -6.37 22.48
CA VAL A 760 -3.16 -4.98 22.67
C VAL A 760 -4.15 -4.00 22.07
N THR A 761 -4.42 -2.91 22.80
CA THR A 761 -5.01 -1.68 22.26
C THR A 761 -4.17 -0.47 22.67
N VAL A 762 -4.13 0.52 21.79
CA VAL A 762 -3.45 1.80 22.02
C VAL A 762 -4.44 2.92 21.67
N ASP A 763 -4.42 4.00 22.42
CA ASP A 763 -5.36 5.13 22.26
C ASP A 763 -4.86 6.25 21.32
N ASP A 764 -3.63 6.12 20.81
CA ASP A 764 -3.03 7.02 19.82
C ASP A 764 -2.67 6.24 18.53
N PRO A 765 -3.27 6.55 17.37
CA PRO A 765 -2.98 5.89 16.10
C PRO A 765 -1.57 6.16 15.53
N GLU A 766 -0.84 7.15 16.06
CA GLU A 766 0.58 7.36 15.72
C GLU A 766 1.51 6.36 16.41
N VAL A 767 0.99 5.57 17.37
CA VAL A 767 1.79 4.59 18.12
C VAL A 767 1.52 3.18 17.61
N ASP A 768 2.48 2.67 16.86
CA ASP A 768 2.56 1.27 16.46
C ASP A 768 3.11 0.40 17.59
N TRP A 769 2.83 -0.90 17.54
CA TRP A 769 3.23 -1.82 18.58
C TRP A 769 3.53 -3.22 18.07
N LEU A 770 4.44 -3.89 18.77
CA LEU A 770 4.74 -5.31 18.61
C LEU A 770 4.79 -5.97 19.98
N THR A 771 4.43 -7.25 20.01
CA THR A 771 4.54 -8.05 21.23
C THR A 771 5.31 -9.34 20.99
N ALA A 772 6.06 -9.74 22.01
CA ALA A 772 6.80 -10.99 22.04
C ALA A 772 6.71 -11.63 23.43
N ARG A 773 6.75 -12.95 23.50
CA ARG A 773 6.75 -13.68 24.75
C ARG A 773 8.12 -14.30 24.99
N SER A 774 8.59 -14.25 26.22
CA SER A 774 9.72 -15.09 26.67
C SER A 774 9.50 -16.55 26.30
N VAL A 775 10.59 -17.27 25.98
CA VAL A 775 10.51 -18.68 25.55
C VAL A 775 9.88 -19.60 26.62
N ASP A 776 10.04 -19.28 27.91
CA ASP A 776 9.39 -20.00 29.02
C ASP A 776 7.93 -19.59 29.24
N GLY A 777 7.50 -18.51 28.60
CA GLY A 777 6.17 -17.98 28.66
C GLY A 777 5.85 -17.10 29.88
N GLY A 778 6.80 -16.83 30.77
CA GLY A 778 6.55 -16.10 32.03
C GLY A 778 6.45 -14.58 31.89
N ARG A 779 6.87 -14.04 30.74
CA ARG A 779 6.95 -12.60 30.45
C ARG A 779 6.42 -12.25 29.07
N LEU A 780 5.69 -11.15 28.99
CA LEU A 780 5.31 -10.48 27.75
C LEU A 780 6.16 -9.21 27.59
N PHE A 781 6.73 -9.03 26.40
CA PHE A 781 7.46 -7.85 25.97
C PHE A 781 6.56 -7.05 25.05
N VAL A 782 6.51 -5.74 25.28
CA VAL A 782 5.76 -4.77 24.48
C VAL A 782 6.77 -3.76 23.93
N VAL A 783 6.75 -3.59 22.61
CA VAL A 783 7.51 -2.56 21.89
C VAL A 783 6.48 -1.57 21.37
N ALA A 784 6.57 -0.30 21.76
CA ALA A 784 5.76 0.80 21.24
C ALA A 784 6.65 1.73 20.41
N VAL A 785 6.21 2.06 19.19
CA VAL A 785 6.95 2.82 18.17
C VAL A 785 6.14 4.04 17.79
N ASN A 786 6.70 5.25 17.94
CA ASN A 786 6.01 6.49 17.57
C ASN A 786 6.31 6.85 16.11
N GLU A 787 5.35 6.75 15.21
CA GLU A 787 5.52 7.09 13.80
C GLU A 787 5.56 8.61 13.53
N SER A 788 5.17 9.43 14.50
CA SER A 788 5.17 10.89 14.39
C SER A 788 6.56 11.50 14.66
N PRO A 789 6.96 12.57 13.93
CA PRO A 789 8.12 13.39 14.31
C PRO A 789 7.91 14.17 15.63
N GLU A 790 6.69 14.27 16.11
CA GLU A 790 6.36 14.91 17.39
C GLU A 790 6.37 13.89 18.53
N PRO A 791 6.85 14.28 19.73
CA PRO A 791 6.73 13.41 20.90
C PRO A 791 5.26 13.18 21.26
N THR A 792 4.93 11.98 21.71
CA THR A 792 3.57 11.61 22.13
C THR A 792 3.57 10.86 23.47
N THR A 793 2.41 10.85 24.11
CA THR A 793 2.11 10.03 25.28
C THR A 793 0.88 9.21 24.96
N ALA A 794 1.00 7.89 25.06
CA ALA A 794 -0.09 6.96 24.75
C ALA A 794 -0.33 5.99 25.90
N THR A 795 -1.53 5.42 25.96
CA THR A 795 -1.90 4.35 26.87
C THR A 795 -1.95 3.04 26.11
N VAL A 796 -1.04 2.12 26.44
CA VAL A 796 -1.08 0.73 25.98
C VAL A 796 -1.90 -0.09 26.96
N ARG A 797 -2.93 -0.79 26.48
CA ARG A 797 -3.76 -1.69 27.30
C ARG A 797 -3.59 -3.13 26.84
N LEU A 798 -3.43 -4.03 27.80
CA LEU A 798 -3.27 -5.47 27.58
C LEU A 798 -4.51 -6.22 28.09
N ASP A 799 -5.20 -6.94 27.20
CA ASP A 799 -6.32 -7.80 27.59
C ASP A 799 -5.81 -9.08 28.29
N PRO A 800 -6.07 -9.27 29.59
CA PRO A 800 -5.59 -10.43 30.33
C PRO A 800 -6.13 -11.76 29.80
N ARG A 801 -7.25 -11.77 29.09
CA ARG A 801 -7.87 -13.01 28.57
C ARG A 801 -7.34 -13.45 27.22
N SER A 802 -6.52 -12.61 26.59
CA SER A 802 -6.07 -12.78 25.21
C SER A 802 -4.62 -13.25 25.10
N LEU A 803 -3.85 -13.25 26.20
CA LEU A 803 -2.45 -13.67 26.19
C LEU A 803 -2.28 -15.16 25.85
N VAL A 804 -3.11 -16.03 26.43
CA VAL A 804 -3.16 -17.47 26.15
C VAL A 804 -4.62 -17.90 26.18
N ALA A 805 -5.07 -18.58 25.12
CA ALA A 805 -6.46 -18.99 25.03
C ALA A 805 -6.91 -19.86 26.21
N GLY A 806 -8.07 -19.51 26.79
CA GLY A 806 -8.66 -20.23 27.93
C GLY A 806 -7.98 -19.95 29.27
N GLN A 807 -6.99 -19.05 29.32
CA GLN A 807 -6.32 -18.63 30.52
C GLN A 807 -6.44 -17.11 30.69
N ARG A 808 -6.43 -16.66 31.94
CA ARG A 808 -6.45 -15.26 32.31
C ARG A 808 -5.11 -14.89 32.93
N ALA A 809 -4.45 -13.90 32.36
CA ALA A 809 -3.22 -13.33 32.87
C ALA A 809 -3.50 -12.41 34.06
N THR A 810 -2.65 -12.49 35.06
CA THR A 810 -2.45 -11.44 36.06
C THR A 810 -1.09 -10.80 35.78
N TRP A 811 -1.10 -9.48 35.58
CA TRP A 811 0.09 -8.71 35.25
C TRP A 811 0.90 -8.40 36.52
N GLY A 812 2.18 -8.75 36.51
CA GLY A 812 3.11 -8.58 37.62
C GLY A 812 4.04 -7.39 37.45
N ASP A 813 5.29 -7.56 37.87
CA ASP A 813 6.30 -6.50 37.82
C ASP A 813 6.60 -6.08 36.37
N THR A 814 6.71 -4.76 36.16
CA THR A 814 7.10 -4.16 34.88
C THR A 814 8.57 -3.77 34.90
N GLN A 815 9.32 -4.20 33.89
CA GLN A 815 10.70 -3.81 33.62
C GLN A 815 10.76 -2.98 32.35
N VAL A 816 11.13 -1.70 32.47
CA VAL A 816 11.42 -0.84 31.31
C VAL A 816 12.81 -1.17 30.78
N LEU A 817 12.90 -1.52 29.50
CA LEU A 817 14.13 -1.87 28.79
C LEU A 817 14.66 -0.69 27.97
N ALA A 818 13.76 0.12 27.41
CA ALA A 818 14.07 1.37 26.72
C ALA A 818 12.90 2.36 26.79
N GLY A 819 13.19 3.66 26.67
CA GLY A 819 12.17 4.72 26.74
C GLY A 819 11.58 4.88 28.15
N ASP A 820 10.35 5.35 28.23
CA ASP A 820 9.58 5.49 29.47
C ASP A 820 8.25 4.75 29.35
N ALA A 821 7.94 3.94 30.37
CA ALA A 821 6.69 3.23 30.51
C ALA A 821 6.36 3.07 31.99
N ALA A 822 5.13 3.42 32.38
CA ALA A 822 4.65 3.32 33.75
C ALA A 822 3.29 2.63 33.79
N ALA A 823 3.12 1.67 34.70
CA ALA A 823 1.82 1.07 34.95
C ALA A 823 0.83 2.16 35.42
N GLY A 824 -0.33 2.21 34.75
CA GLY A 824 -1.42 3.13 35.05
C GLY A 824 -2.23 2.71 36.28
N PRO A 825 -3.23 3.53 36.65
CA PRO A 825 -4.14 3.21 37.76
C PRO A 825 -5.13 2.08 37.42
N GLU A 826 -5.33 1.81 36.13
CA GLU A 826 -6.14 0.71 35.62
C GLU A 826 -5.27 -0.55 35.49
N ASP A 827 -5.75 -1.69 35.99
CA ASP A 827 -5.07 -2.97 35.82
C ASP A 827 -4.95 -3.32 34.33
N GLY A 828 -3.75 -3.72 33.90
CA GLY A 828 -3.46 -3.98 32.49
C GLY A 828 -3.30 -2.74 31.60
N ALA A 829 -3.07 -1.55 32.16
CA ALA A 829 -2.77 -0.34 31.39
C ALA A 829 -1.37 0.21 31.71
N TRP A 830 -0.66 0.69 30.69
CA TRP A 830 0.63 1.37 30.80
C TRP A 830 0.59 2.68 30.04
N THR A 831 1.04 3.76 30.66
CA THR A 831 1.35 5.01 29.98
C THR A 831 2.77 4.94 29.46
N VAL A 832 2.96 5.17 28.16
CA VAL A 832 4.28 5.25 27.51
C VAL A 832 4.53 6.67 27.04
N GLU A 833 5.73 7.19 27.32
CA GLU A 833 6.19 8.47 26.77
C GLU A 833 7.22 8.21 25.67
N LEU A 834 6.91 8.67 24.46
CA LEU A 834 7.68 8.39 23.27
C LEU A 834 8.23 9.69 22.68
N PRO A 835 9.56 9.83 22.50
CA PRO A 835 10.12 10.87 21.68
C PRO A 835 9.55 10.81 20.25
N GLY A 836 9.63 11.92 19.52
CA GLY A 836 9.34 11.92 18.07
C GLY A 836 10.22 10.89 17.37
N LEU A 837 9.61 10.02 16.57
CA LEU A 837 10.26 8.89 15.88
C LEU A 837 11.00 7.95 16.86
N GLY A 838 10.55 7.90 18.12
CA GLY A 838 11.16 7.12 19.20
C GLY A 838 10.55 5.72 19.37
N VAL A 839 11.07 5.00 20.36
CA VAL A 839 10.60 3.68 20.80
C VAL A 839 10.58 3.62 22.33
N ALA A 840 9.61 2.91 22.90
CA ALA A 840 9.58 2.50 24.30
C ALA A 840 9.38 0.98 24.36
N VAL A 841 10.12 0.33 25.25
CA VAL A 841 10.13 -1.13 25.37
C VAL A 841 10.04 -1.49 26.83
N PHE A 842 9.06 -2.31 27.17
CA PHE A 842 8.91 -2.84 28.52
C PHE A 842 8.52 -4.32 28.50
N ALA A 843 8.94 -5.04 29.53
CA ALA A 843 8.53 -6.40 29.80
C ALA A 843 7.64 -6.42 31.05
N VAL A 844 6.59 -7.23 31.03
CA VAL A 844 5.72 -7.47 32.18
C VAL A 844 5.72 -8.96 32.51
N ASP A 845 5.92 -9.28 33.79
CA ASP A 845 5.70 -10.64 34.29
C ASP A 845 4.21 -11.01 34.17
N ALA A 846 3.90 -12.24 33.80
CA ALA A 846 2.52 -12.72 33.67
C ALA A 846 2.35 -14.07 34.34
N THR A 847 1.40 -14.16 35.28
CA THR A 847 0.93 -15.45 35.83
C THR A 847 -0.39 -15.80 35.18
N LEU A 848 -0.53 -17.05 34.75
CA LEU A 848 -1.71 -17.53 34.04
C LEU A 848 -2.54 -18.47 34.91
N ASP A 849 -3.83 -18.17 35.05
CA ASP A 849 -4.82 -19.02 35.69
C ASP A 849 -5.91 -19.43 34.71
N ALA A 850 -6.70 -20.46 35.04
CA ALA A 850 -7.87 -20.81 34.22
C ALA A 850 -8.86 -19.64 34.17
N ASP A 851 -9.30 -19.27 32.96
CA ASP A 851 -10.24 -18.15 32.81
C ASP A 851 -11.66 -18.59 33.24
N PRO A 852 -12.24 -18.04 34.32
CA PRO A 852 -13.60 -18.42 34.74
C PRO A 852 -14.67 -18.14 33.67
N GLU A 853 -14.38 -17.27 32.71
CA GLU A 853 -15.29 -16.94 31.61
C GLU A 853 -15.09 -17.80 30.35
N GLY A 854 -14.12 -18.73 30.37
CA GLY A 854 -13.75 -19.50 29.20
C GLY A 854 -12.83 -18.72 28.24
N PRO A 855 -12.35 -19.37 27.17
CA PRO A 855 -11.54 -18.70 26.14
C PRO A 855 -12.27 -17.50 25.57
N ARG A 856 -11.51 -16.43 25.29
CA ARG A 856 -12.04 -15.22 24.66
C ARG A 856 -12.77 -15.57 23.37
N LEU A 857 -13.95 -14.97 23.20
CA LEU A 857 -14.81 -15.19 22.04
C LEU A 857 -14.37 -14.30 20.90
N ARG A 858 -14.42 -14.84 19.68
CA ARG A 858 -14.38 -14.04 18.44
C ARG A 858 -15.74 -13.42 18.15
N GLY A 859 -16.82 -14.19 18.37
CA GLY A 859 -18.20 -13.73 18.16
C GLY A 859 -19.20 -14.55 18.96
N PHE A 860 -20.30 -13.89 19.36
CA PHE A 860 -21.45 -14.48 20.03
C PHE A 860 -22.74 -13.81 19.54
N ASP A 861 -23.51 -14.52 18.72
CA ASP A 861 -24.80 -14.06 18.22
C ASP A 861 -25.96 -14.97 18.64
N LEU A 862 -27.08 -14.32 18.99
CA LEU A 862 -28.39 -14.92 19.20
C LEU A 862 -29.38 -14.37 18.16
N THR A 863 -29.93 -15.25 17.33
CA THR A 863 -30.93 -14.88 16.32
C THR A 863 -32.12 -15.84 16.41
N GLY A 864 -33.35 -15.38 16.18
CA GLY A 864 -34.49 -16.29 16.26
C GLY A 864 -35.84 -15.62 16.49
N SER A 865 -36.75 -16.39 17.07
CA SER A 865 -38.15 -16.04 17.34
C SER A 865 -38.55 -16.32 18.79
N GLU A 866 -39.85 -16.23 19.10
CA GLU A 866 -40.40 -16.60 20.42
C GLU A 866 -40.49 -18.11 20.62
N THR A 867 -40.41 -18.90 19.55
CA THR A 867 -40.57 -20.35 19.58
C THR A 867 -39.26 -21.09 19.31
N GLU A 868 -38.23 -20.40 18.81
CA GLU A 868 -36.94 -21.01 18.51
C GLU A 868 -35.84 -19.94 18.53
N LEU A 869 -34.69 -20.26 19.11
CA LEU A 869 -33.51 -19.41 19.14
C LEU A 869 -32.32 -20.16 18.54
N ARG A 870 -31.64 -19.55 17.57
CA ARG A 870 -30.37 -19.98 17.00
C ARG A 870 -29.23 -19.26 17.72
N VAL A 871 -28.20 -20.04 17.97
CA VAL A 871 -27.04 -19.71 18.78
C VAL A 871 -25.82 -19.92 17.89
N SER A 872 -25.03 -18.88 17.61
CA SER A 872 -23.85 -18.94 16.72
C SER A 872 -22.64 -18.25 17.34
N TRP A 873 -21.49 -18.92 17.35
CA TRP A 873 -20.30 -18.47 18.08
C TRP A 873 -19.00 -18.93 17.43
N ALA A 874 -17.92 -18.21 17.72
CA ALA A 874 -16.55 -18.57 17.34
C ALA A 874 -15.52 -18.22 18.44
N TYR A 875 -14.41 -18.96 18.46
CA TYR A 875 -13.31 -18.89 19.43
C TYR A 875 -11.96 -18.65 18.77
N TRP A 876 -11.02 -18.13 19.55
CA TRP A 876 -9.59 -18.06 19.19
C TRP A 876 -8.81 -19.34 19.51
N ALA A 877 -9.50 -20.43 19.88
CA ALA A 877 -8.88 -21.73 20.13
C ALA A 877 -9.87 -22.89 19.92
N SER A 878 -9.33 -24.09 19.66
CA SER A 878 -10.09 -25.33 19.60
C SER A 878 -10.40 -25.83 21.02
N VAL A 879 -11.68 -25.93 21.36
CA VAL A 879 -12.18 -26.30 22.70
C VAL A 879 -13.52 -27.03 22.60
N THR A 880 -13.84 -27.90 23.56
CA THR A 880 -15.19 -28.48 23.67
C THR A 880 -16.14 -27.46 24.27
N THR A 881 -17.19 -27.09 23.54
CA THR A 881 -18.16 -26.05 23.93
C THR A 881 -19.60 -26.51 23.82
N TRP A 882 -20.49 -25.88 24.59
CA TRP A 882 -21.94 -26.03 24.47
C TRP A 882 -22.64 -24.77 24.95
N ALA A 883 -23.81 -24.49 24.40
CA ALA A 883 -24.63 -23.41 24.91
C ALA A 883 -25.40 -23.90 26.14
N GLN A 884 -25.55 -23.02 27.13
CA GLN A 884 -26.48 -23.21 28.23
C GLN A 884 -27.55 -22.13 28.12
N TRP A 885 -28.79 -22.52 28.40
CA TRP A 885 -29.89 -21.56 28.45
C TRP A 885 -30.79 -21.79 29.65
N ARG A 886 -31.46 -20.73 30.11
CA ARG A 886 -32.44 -20.77 31.20
C ARG A 886 -33.53 -19.74 31.02
N VAL A 887 -34.63 -19.90 31.74
CA VAL A 887 -35.76 -18.97 31.74
C VAL A 887 -35.87 -18.31 33.12
N GLY A 888 -35.92 -16.98 33.16
CA GLY A 888 -36.26 -16.21 34.38
C GLY A 888 -35.37 -16.49 35.61
N GLY A 889 -34.08 -16.79 35.39
CA GLY A 889 -33.13 -17.12 36.47
C GLY A 889 -33.21 -18.55 37.00
N GLY A 890 -33.91 -19.47 36.34
CA GLY A 890 -33.97 -20.89 36.68
C GLY A 890 -32.67 -21.68 36.44
N ASP A 891 -32.77 -23.01 36.42
CA ASP A 891 -31.62 -23.89 36.18
C ASP A 891 -31.15 -23.83 34.71
N TRP A 892 -29.83 -23.93 34.51
CA TRP A 892 -29.22 -23.98 33.18
C TRP A 892 -29.46 -25.32 32.50
N THR A 893 -29.87 -25.28 31.24
CA THR A 893 -30.05 -26.45 30.37
C THR A 893 -28.99 -26.45 29.27
N ASP A 894 -28.26 -27.56 29.14
CA ASP A 894 -27.20 -27.74 28.14
C ASP A 894 -27.78 -28.04 26.75
N THR A 895 -27.17 -27.47 25.71
CA THR A 895 -27.24 -27.99 24.35
C THR A 895 -26.17 -29.08 24.14
N PRO A 896 -26.21 -29.85 23.03
CA PRO A 896 -25.17 -30.84 22.73
C PRO A 896 -23.77 -30.21 22.64
N ARG A 897 -22.79 -30.91 23.22
CA ARG A 897 -21.37 -30.53 23.15
C ARG A 897 -20.83 -30.64 21.73
N GLN A 898 -19.95 -29.70 21.37
CA GLN A 898 -19.27 -29.63 20.08
C GLN A 898 -17.78 -29.38 20.31
N GLU A 899 -16.94 -30.02 19.50
CA GLU A 899 -15.49 -29.84 19.54
C GLU A 899 -15.07 -28.97 18.36
N GLY A 900 -14.21 -27.97 18.60
CA GLY A 900 -13.69 -27.09 17.57
C GLY A 900 -13.58 -25.65 18.07
N TYR A 901 -13.61 -24.70 17.14
CA TYR A 901 -13.45 -23.27 17.39
C TYR A 901 -14.71 -22.48 17.00
N SER A 902 -15.83 -23.18 16.81
CA SER A 902 -17.15 -22.59 16.57
C SER A 902 -18.23 -23.45 17.21
N LEU A 903 -19.34 -22.82 17.60
CA LEU A 903 -20.52 -23.49 18.11
C LEU A 903 -21.76 -23.00 17.38
N THR A 904 -22.57 -23.93 16.87
CA THR A 904 -23.93 -23.61 16.39
C THR A 904 -24.96 -24.48 17.07
N ALA A 905 -25.98 -23.89 17.69
CA ALA A 905 -27.04 -24.63 18.36
C ALA A 905 -28.42 -24.00 18.13
N THR A 906 -29.47 -24.80 18.32
CA THR A 906 -30.86 -24.35 18.30
C THR A 906 -31.50 -24.67 19.65
N ILE A 907 -32.22 -23.71 20.20
CA ILE A 907 -32.98 -23.81 21.45
C ILE A 907 -34.46 -23.70 21.10
N ASP A 908 -35.26 -24.69 21.51
CA ASP A 908 -36.71 -24.70 21.35
C ASP A 908 -37.36 -23.92 22.49
N LEU A 909 -38.14 -22.90 22.15
CA LEU A 909 -38.82 -22.03 23.10
C LEU A 909 -40.34 -22.25 23.13
N ARG A 910 -40.88 -23.25 22.41
CA ARG A 910 -42.34 -23.46 22.30
C ARG A 910 -43.03 -23.73 23.63
N ASP A 911 -42.32 -24.29 24.59
CA ASP A 911 -42.84 -24.58 25.93
C ASP A 911 -42.55 -23.45 26.95
N VAL A 912 -41.90 -22.36 26.52
CA VAL A 912 -41.62 -21.19 27.37
C VAL A 912 -42.88 -20.34 27.46
N THR A 913 -43.40 -20.19 28.68
CA THR A 913 -44.60 -19.36 28.93
C THR A 913 -44.22 -17.88 28.98
N ALA A 914 -44.71 -17.09 28.01
CA ALA A 914 -44.54 -15.65 27.97
C ALA A 914 -45.40 -14.90 29.03
N PRO A 915 -44.94 -13.76 29.60
CA PRO A 915 -43.69 -13.09 29.28
C PRO A 915 -42.51 -13.71 30.03
N ALA A 916 -41.38 -13.88 29.34
CA ALA A 916 -40.17 -14.46 29.92
C ALA A 916 -38.90 -13.82 29.35
N THR A 917 -37.79 -13.95 30.08
CA THR A 917 -36.45 -13.63 29.57
C THR A 917 -35.64 -14.92 29.54
N VAL A 918 -35.18 -15.29 28.35
CA VAL A 918 -34.27 -16.41 28.13
C VAL A 918 -32.86 -15.88 28.22
N GLU A 919 -32.04 -16.46 29.08
CA GLU A 919 -30.62 -16.15 29.15
C GLU A 919 -29.85 -17.29 28.48
N VAL A 920 -28.92 -16.97 27.58
CA VAL A 920 -28.06 -17.94 26.92
C VAL A 920 -26.62 -17.55 27.13
N ARG A 921 -25.79 -18.50 27.52
CA ARG A 921 -24.32 -18.35 27.61
C ARG A 921 -23.66 -19.54 26.94
N VAL A 922 -22.36 -19.47 26.69
CA VAL A 922 -21.59 -20.65 26.32
C VAL A 922 -20.68 -21.09 27.45
N ALA A 923 -20.72 -22.39 27.67
CA ALA A 923 -19.80 -23.14 28.48
C ALA A 923 -18.67 -23.71 27.61
N ALA A 924 -17.45 -23.58 28.07
CA ALA A 924 -16.26 -24.12 27.43
C ALA A 924 -15.47 -24.98 28.42
N GLU A 925 -15.10 -26.18 28.01
CA GLU A 925 -14.29 -27.08 28.82
C GLU A 925 -12.86 -26.53 28.99
N GLN A 926 -12.34 -26.62 30.21
CA GLN A 926 -11.00 -26.15 30.55
C GLN A 926 -10.28 -27.22 31.38
N PRO A 927 -8.92 -27.19 31.44
CA PRO A 927 -8.14 -28.19 32.16
C PRO A 927 -8.58 -28.43 33.61
N ASN A 928 -9.11 -27.41 34.29
CA ASN A 928 -9.50 -27.44 35.71
C ASN A 928 -10.97 -27.06 35.96
N GLY A 929 -11.85 -27.13 34.95
CA GLY A 929 -13.24 -26.76 35.14
C GLY A 929 -13.98 -26.43 33.85
N VAL A 930 -15.00 -25.57 33.98
CA VAL A 930 -15.80 -25.07 32.86
C VAL A 930 -15.84 -23.55 32.99
N GLY A 931 -15.42 -22.87 31.93
CA GLY A 931 -15.55 -21.42 31.81
C GLY A 931 -16.90 -21.07 31.20
N TYR A 932 -17.50 -19.96 31.62
CA TYR A 932 -18.81 -19.52 31.15
C TYR A 932 -18.78 -18.09 30.64
N SER A 933 -19.17 -17.87 29.39
CA SER A 933 -19.35 -16.51 28.88
C SER A 933 -20.39 -15.75 29.70
N GLU A 934 -20.33 -14.42 29.63
CA GLU A 934 -21.47 -13.59 30.03
C GLU A 934 -22.73 -14.00 29.24
N PRO A 935 -23.90 -14.08 29.90
CA PRO A 935 -25.13 -14.48 29.24
C PRO A 935 -25.72 -13.32 28.43
N LEU A 936 -26.08 -13.60 27.17
CA LEU A 936 -26.96 -12.73 26.40
C LEU A 936 -28.42 -13.02 26.75
N ARG A 937 -29.25 -11.97 26.72
CA ARG A 937 -30.66 -12.04 27.07
C ARG A 937 -31.53 -11.95 25.83
N TRP A 938 -32.50 -12.85 25.72
CA TRP A 938 -33.51 -12.88 24.68
C TRP A 938 -34.92 -12.75 25.28
N PRO A 939 -35.62 -11.64 25.05
CA PRO A 939 -36.97 -11.46 25.58
C PRO A 939 -37.97 -12.32 24.78
N VAL A 940 -38.88 -12.98 25.49
CA VAL A 940 -40.05 -13.67 24.95
C VAL A 940 -41.29 -12.91 25.44
N PRO A 941 -41.78 -11.90 24.69
CA PRO A 941 -42.86 -11.05 25.16
C PRO A 941 -44.20 -11.77 25.16
N ARG A 942 -45.09 -11.41 26.10
CA ARG A 942 -46.51 -11.72 25.99
C ARG A 942 -47.13 -10.71 25.05
N LEU A 943 -47.67 -11.17 23.93
CA LEU A 943 -48.36 -10.32 22.96
C LEU A 943 -49.87 -10.54 23.03
N GLY A 944 -50.62 -9.44 23.05
CA GLY A 944 -52.05 -9.41 22.84
C GLY A 944 -52.41 -9.53 21.36
N GLN A 945 -53.55 -8.97 20.97
CA GLN A 945 -53.99 -8.98 19.57
C GLN A 945 -53.13 -8.05 18.71
N ASN A 946 -52.75 -8.49 17.49
CA ASN A 946 -52.19 -7.57 16.48
C ASN A 946 -53.29 -6.59 16.06
N ILE A 947 -53.17 -5.33 16.46
CA ILE A 947 -54.18 -4.29 16.20
C ILE A 947 -54.08 -3.71 14.78
N ALA A 948 -52.98 -3.96 14.07
CA ALA A 948 -52.79 -3.57 12.67
C ALA A 948 -53.42 -4.56 11.69
N LEU A 949 -53.66 -5.82 12.10
CA LEU A 949 -54.17 -6.88 11.23
C LEU A 949 -55.46 -6.45 10.50
N GLY A 950 -55.41 -6.49 9.16
CA GLY A 950 -56.50 -6.13 8.26
C GLY A 950 -56.85 -4.65 8.20
N ARG A 951 -56.01 -3.76 8.75
CA ARG A 951 -56.25 -2.32 8.79
C ARG A 951 -55.84 -1.61 7.49
N PRO A 952 -56.37 -0.41 7.22
CA PRO A 952 -55.91 0.39 6.09
C PRO A 952 -54.43 0.77 6.25
N VAL A 953 -53.67 0.61 5.17
CA VAL A 953 -52.27 1.02 5.07
C VAL A 953 -52.06 1.91 3.85
N GLU A 954 -51.55 3.12 4.07
CA GLU A 954 -51.13 4.04 3.01
C GLU A 954 -49.61 3.99 2.87
N VAL A 955 -49.13 3.65 1.67
CA VAL A 955 -47.70 3.57 1.36
C VAL A 955 -47.29 4.69 0.41
N SER A 956 -46.05 5.17 0.53
CA SER A 956 -45.50 6.23 -0.35
C SER A 956 -45.48 5.84 -1.83
N SER A 957 -45.14 4.57 -2.11
CA SER A 957 -45.00 4.05 -3.46
C SER A 957 -45.20 2.53 -3.49
N THR A 958 -45.36 1.96 -4.69
CA THR A 958 -45.36 0.51 -4.90
C THR A 958 -44.53 0.14 -6.13
N TYR A 959 -43.70 -0.89 -6.03
CA TYR A 959 -42.89 -1.39 -7.15
C TYR A 959 -43.75 -1.94 -8.29
N ALA A 960 -44.83 -2.66 -7.95
CA ALA A 960 -45.76 -3.27 -8.89
C ALA A 960 -47.15 -3.48 -8.23
N PRO A 961 -48.23 -3.63 -9.03
CA PRO A 961 -49.61 -3.68 -8.53
C PRO A 961 -49.93 -4.78 -7.51
N GLN A 962 -49.12 -5.84 -7.46
CA GLN A 962 -49.27 -6.94 -6.51
C GLN A 962 -48.54 -6.72 -5.17
N TYR A 963 -47.65 -5.73 -5.06
CA TYR A 963 -46.83 -5.46 -3.87
C TYR A 963 -47.31 -4.23 -3.12
N VAL A 964 -48.59 -4.25 -2.72
CA VAL A 964 -49.29 -3.09 -2.14
C VAL A 964 -49.18 -3.05 -0.62
N GLY A 965 -49.46 -1.88 -0.04
CA GLY A 965 -49.42 -1.69 1.42
C GLY A 965 -50.35 -2.60 2.21
N ALA A 966 -51.47 -3.06 1.62
CA ALA A 966 -52.40 -3.98 2.29
C ALA A 966 -51.76 -5.34 2.66
N ASN A 967 -50.69 -5.73 1.95
CA ASN A 967 -49.94 -6.94 2.25
C ASN A 967 -49.14 -6.82 3.56
N LEU A 968 -48.90 -5.60 4.08
CA LEU A 968 -48.17 -5.40 5.33
C LEU A 968 -48.95 -5.81 6.58
N VAL A 969 -50.24 -6.11 6.45
CA VAL A 969 -51.12 -6.37 7.60
C VAL A 969 -52.11 -7.48 7.29
N ASP A 970 -51.77 -8.39 6.38
CA ASP A 970 -52.67 -9.48 6.00
C ASP A 970 -52.43 -10.76 6.83
N GLY A 971 -51.40 -10.76 7.67
CA GLY A 971 -51.01 -11.86 8.54
C GLY A 971 -50.06 -12.87 7.87
N ASP A 972 -49.66 -12.66 6.62
CA ASP A 972 -48.73 -13.53 5.91
C ASP A 972 -47.28 -13.04 6.04
N ARG A 973 -46.59 -13.63 7.02
CA ARG A 973 -45.22 -13.24 7.38
C ARG A 973 -44.15 -13.79 6.43
N THR A 974 -44.49 -14.66 5.47
CA THR A 974 -43.49 -15.51 4.80
C THR A 974 -43.66 -15.64 3.29
N SER A 975 -44.88 -15.45 2.77
CA SER A 975 -45.15 -15.65 1.36
C SER A 975 -44.54 -14.56 0.50
N THR A 976 -43.73 -14.95 -0.47
CA THR A 976 -43.22 -14.02 -1.48
C THR A 976 -44.33 -13.42 -2.37
N ALA A 977 -45.56 -13.90 -2.31
CA ALA A 977 -46.68 -13.28 -2.99
C ALA A 977 -47.34 -12.18 -2.15
N SER A 978 -47.14 -12.18 -0.83
CA SER A 978 -47.65 -11.16 0.10
C SER A 978 -46.51 -10.38 0.74
N ARG A 979 -46.25 -9.20 0.19
CA ARG A 979 -45.32 -8.21 0.73
C ARG A 979 -45.57 -6.85 0.11
N TRP A 980 -45.17 -5.80 0.79
CA TRP A 980 -44.99 -4.49 0.17
C TRP A 980 -43.56 -4.35 -0.36
N LEU A 981 -43.45 -3.78 -1.56
CA LEU A 981 -42.19 -3.33 -2.16
C LEU A 981 -42.37 -1.87 -2.54
N SER A 982 -41.50 -0.99 -2.05
CA SER A 982 -41.44 0.40 -2.54
C SER A 982 -41.01 0.47 -4.01
N ALA A 983 -41.25 1.59 -4.68
CA ALA A 983 -40.58 1.87 -5.95
C ALA A 983 -39.06 1.97 -5.76
N VAL A 984 -38.29 1.75 -6.83
CA VAL A 984 -36.81 1.74 -6.80
C VAL A 984 -36.25 3.15 -6.57
N ASP A 985 -36.98 4.17 -7.01
CA ASP A 985 -36.65 5.59 -6.92
C ASP A 985 -37.29 6.30 -5.71
N ASP A 986 -37.93 5.55 -4.80
CA ASP A 986 -38.43 6.09 -3.54
C ASP A 986 -37.28 6.20 -2.52
N GLU A 987 -36.71 7.40 -2.41
CA GLU A 987 -35.57 7.71 -1.53
C GLU A 987 -35.92 7.58 -0.04
N GLN A 988 -37.20 7.65 0.34
CA GLN A 988 -37.63 7.52 1.73
C GLN A 988 -38.99 6.79 1.81
N PRO A 989 -39.00 5.46 1.63
CA PRO A 989 -40.24 4.70 1.63
C PRO A 989 -40.97 4.80 2.98
N THR A 990 -42.28 5.06 2.94
CA THR A 990 -43.12 5.13 4.14
C THR A 990 -44.35 4.24 4.06
N ALA A 991 -44.79 3.72 5.21
CA ALA A 991 -46.04 3.00 5.37
C ALA A 991 -46.79 3.51 6.60
N THR A 992 -48.01 4.02 6.39
CA THR A 992 -48.86 4.60 7.43
C THR A 992 -50.05 3.70 7.72
N PHE A 993 -50.16 3.24 8.95
CA PHE A 993 -51.17 2.31 9.45
C PHE A 993 -52.26 3.07 10.21
N THR A 994 -53.53 2.93 9.80
CA THR A 994 -54.68 3.50 10.52
C THR A 994 -55.29 2.45 11.45
N LEU A 995 -55.17 2.68 12.76
CA LEU A 995 -55.68 1.77 13.79
C LEU A 995 -57.20 1.91 13.98
N ALA A 996 -57.81 0.97 14.70
CA ALA A 996 -59.26 0.92 14.92
C ALA A 996 -59.81 2.11 15.73
N GLU A 997 -59.03 2.52 16.72
CA GLU A 997 -59.32 3.54 17.71
C GLU A 997 -58.00 4.10 18.25
N THR A 998 -58.06 5.22 18.97
CA THR A 998 -56.89 5.76 19.64
C THR A 998 -56.46 4.81 20.77
N THR A 999 -55.26 4.25 20.65
CA THR A 999 -54.63 3.39 21.66
C THR A 999 -53.21 3.88 21.94
N THR A 1000 -52.45 3.16 22.76
CA THR A 1000 -51.03 3.43 23.02
C THR A 1000 -50.21 2.22 22.56
N PRO A 1001 -49.80 2.17 21.27
CA PRO A 1001 -48.94 1.10 20.77
C PRO A 1001 -47.68 0.97 21.62
N LYS A 1002 -47.34 -0.26 22.01
CA LYS A 1002 -46.17 -0.58 22.84
C LYS A 1002 -45.09 -1.31 22.06
N LEU A 1003 -45.47 -2.10 21.06
CA LEU A 1003 -44.54 -2.87 20.24
C LEU A 1003 -44.97 -2.81 18.78
N LEU A 1004 -44.01 -2.54 17.89
CA LEU A 1004 -44.11 -2.82 16.47
C LEU A 1004 -43.15 -3.96 16.13
N ARG A 1005 -43.66 -4.99 15.46
CA ARG A 1005 -42.88 -6.10 14.94
C ARG A 1005 -42.88 -6.06 13.42
N LEU A 1006 -41.70 -6.11 12.83
CA LEU A 1006 -41.49 -6.04 11.39
C LEU A 1006 -40.87 -7.34 10.88
N TYR A 1007 -41.45 -7.89 9.80
CA TYR A 1007 -40.91 -9.04 9.06
C TYR A 1007 -40.37 -8.56 7.73
N THR A 1008 -39.06 -8.67 7.53
CA THR A 1008 -38.39 -8.09 6.36
C THR A 1008 -38.05 -9.11 5.28
N GLY A 1009 -38.28 -10.40 5.53
CA GLY A 1009 -38.17 -11.43 4.50
C GLY A 1009 -37.88 -12.82 5.02
N THR A 1010 -37.45 -13.70 4.11
CA THR A 1010 -37.08 -15.10 4.41
C THR A 1010 -35.63 -15.42 4.06
N LEU A 1011 -34.87 -14.45 3.54
CA LEU A 1011 -33.45 -14.56 3.17
C LEU A 1011 -32.68 -13.32 3.65
N ASP A 1012 -31.44 -13.48 4.11
CA ASP A 1012 -30.64 -12.40 4.73
C ASP A 1012 -30.49 -11.15 3.84
N ARG A 1013 -30.31 -11.33 2.53
CA ARG A 1013 -30.25 -10.19 1.56
C ARG A 1013 -31.53 -9.34 1.51
N GLN A 1014 -32.67 -9.85 1.98
CA GLN A 1014 -33.96 -9.16 1.97
C GLN A 1014 -34.13 -8.25 3.19
N VAL A 1015 -33.21 -8.29 4.15
CA VAL A 1015 -33.28 -7.53 5.38
C VAL A 1015 -33.18 -6.03 5.10
N VAL A 1016 -34.23 -5.29 5.44
CA VAL A 1016 -34.26 -3.82 5.56
C VAL A 1016 -33.35 -3.46 6.73
N VAL A 1017 -32.41 -2.55 6.48
CA VAL A 1017 -31.28 -2.28 7.38
C VAL A 1017 -31.65 -1.25 8.45
N ALA A 1018 -32.40 -0.19 8.11
CA ALA A 1018 -32.74 0.86 9.08
C ALA A 1018 -34.11 1.50 8.86
N TRP A 1019 -34.79 1.87 9.94
CA TRP A 1019 -36.07 2.57 9.91
C TRP A 1019 -36.40 3.29 11.22
N THR A 1020 -37.33 4.25 11.13
CA THR A 1020 -37.96 4.93 12.26
C THR A 1020 -39.46 4.60 12.31
N VAL A 1021 -40.01 4.49 13.51
CA VAL A 1021 -41.45 4.36 13.78
C VAL A 1021 -41.95 5.67 14.38
N GLN A 1022 -43.04 6.18 13.84
CA GLN A 1022 -43.64 7.45 14.23
C GLN A 1022 -45.09 7.26 14.65
N ALA A 1023 -45.54 8.02 15.64
CA ALA A 1023 -46.93 8.11 16.05
C ALA A 1023 -47.50 9.48 15.72
N ARG A 1024 -48.77 9.55 15.32
CA ARG A 1024 -49.43 10.85 15.05
C ARG A 1024 -50.03 11.41 16.32
N THR A 1025 -49.62 12.62 16.68
CA THR A 1025 -50.19 13.41 17.78
C THR A 1025 -51.02 14.58 17.24
N ALA A 1026 -51.65 15.34 18.14
CA ALA A 1026 -52.37 16.57 17.77
C ALA A 1026 -51.47 17.64 17.11
N THR A 1027 -50.15 17.62 17.36
CA THR A 1027 -49.18 18.60 16.84
C THR A 1027 -48.36 18.10 15.66
N GLY A 1028 -48.48 16.83 15.27
CA GLY A 1028 -47.75 16.25 14.14
C GLY A 1028 -47.26 14.82 14.42
N TRP A 1029 -46.41 14.32 13.53
CA TRP A 1029 -45.72 13.04 13.71
C TRP A 1029 -44.57 13.20 14.71
N VAL A 1030 -44.45 12.26 15.64
CA VAL A 1030 -43.33 12.18 16.58
C VAL A 1030 -42.69 10.80 16.46
N ASP A 1031 -41.36 10.75 16.51
CA ASP A 1031 -40.62 9.48 16.56
C ASP A 1031 -40.90 8.78 17.90
N VAL A 1032 -41.25 7.51 17.83
CA VAL A 1032 -41.56 6.66 18.98
C VAL A 1032 -40.72 5.38 19.02
N GLY A 1033 -39.84 5.17 18.04
CA GLY A 1033 -38.90 4.05 18.01
C GLY A 1033 -38.02 4.12 16.77
N ALA A 1034 -36.83 3.51 16.82
CA ALA A 1034 -35.92 3.46 15.69
C ALA A 1034 -35.07 2.19 15.72
N VAL A 1035 -34.64 1.74 14.55
CA VAL A 1035 -33.69 0.63 14.38
C VAL A 1035 -32.62 1.06 13.38
N ALA A 1036 -31.36 0.84 13.75
CA ALA A 1036 -30.20 0.91 12.87
C ALA A 1036 -29.57 -0.48 12.77
N ASP A 1037 -28.85 -0.74 11.68
CA ASP A 1037 -28.05 -1.96 11.44
C ASP A 1037 -28.79 -3.28 11.68
N ASN A 1038 -30.06 -3.36 11.26
CA ASN A 1038 -30.82 -4.59 11.37
C ASN A 1038 -30.23 -5.67 10.46
N THR A 1039 -29.92 -6.82 11.06
CA THR A 1039 -29.47 -8.04 10.38
C THR A 1039 -30.49 -9.17 10.48
N SER A 1040 -31.64 -8.92 11.13
CA SER A 1040 -32.64 -9.94 11.42
C SER A 1040 -33.81 -9.90 10.43
N LEU A 1041 -34.27 -11.08 10.02
CA LEU A 1041 -35.50 -11.26 9.21
C LEU A 1041 -36.78 -10.84 9.94
N ARG A 1042 -36.71 -10.74 11.27
CA ARG A 1042 -37.77 -10.27 12.15
C ARG A 1042 -37.20 -9.35 13.22
N ARG A 1043 -37.79 -8.17 13.41
CA ARG A 1043 -37.35 -7.22 14.44
C ARG A 1043 -38.52 -6.67 15.24
N ASP A 1044 -38.33 -6.63 16.56
CA ASP A 1044 -39.25 -6.03 17.51
C ASP A 1044 -38.72 -4.65 17.91
N VAL A 1045 -39.61 -3.65 17.88
CA VAL A 1045 -39.33 -2.27 18.25
C VAL A 1045 -40.29 -1.89 19.36
N TRP A 1046 -39.77 -1.73 20.57
CA TRP A 1046 -40.53 -1.18 21.70
C TRP A 1046 -40.72 0.31 21.49
N LEU A 1047 -41.96 0.76 21.65
CA LEU A 1047 -42.37 2.10 21.30
C LEU A 1047 -42.55 2.97 22.54
N ASP A 1048 -42.13 4.23 22.44
CA ASP A 1048 -42.45 5.25 23.43
C ASP A 1048 -43.97 5.43 23.53
N PRO A 1049 -44.51 5.56 24.76
CA PRO A 1049 -45.96 5.54 24.97
C PRO A 1049 -46.61 6.82 24.45
N VAL A 1050 -47.16 6.76 23.25
CA VAL A 1050 -47.91 7.85 22.61
C VAL A 1050 -49.31 7.38 22.24
N ALA A 1051 -50.32 8.08 22.74
CA ALA A 1051 -51.71 7.82 22.36
C ALA A 1051 -51.92 8.23 20.89
N THR A 1052 -52.27 7.28 20.03
CA THR A 1052 -52.47 7.51 18.60
C THR A 1052 -53.44 6.51 17.98
N ASP A 1053 -54.05 6.90 16.87
CA ASP A 1053 -54.76 6.04 15.93
C ASP A 1053 -54.00 5.89 14.60
N HIS A 1054 -52.81 6.49 14.46
CA HIS A 1054 -51.97 6.39 13.27
C HIS A 1054 -50.50 6.14 13.62
N VAL A 1055 -49.93 5.08 13.07
CA VAL A 1055 -48.51 4.74 13.17
C VAL A 1055 -47.89 4.82 11.79
N ARG A 1056 -46.67 5.34 11.65
CA ARG A 1056 -45.95 5.42 10.38
C ARG A 1056 -44.56 4.81 10.50
N LEU A 1057 -44.23 3.89 9.61
CA LEU A 1057 -42.88 3.42 9.38
C LEU A 1057 -42.21 4.33 8.34
N VAL A 1058 -40.98 4.74 8.60
CA VAL A 1058 -40.12 5.48 7.67
C VAL A 1058 -38.84 4.68 7.48
N VAL A 1059 -38.65 4.08 6.30
CA VAL A 1059 -37.45 3.31 5.99
C VAL A 1059 -36.32 4.26 5.64
N THR A 1060 -35.22 4.18 6.38
CA THR A 1060 -34.04 5.05 6.22
C THR A 1060 -32.90 4.35 5.51
N GLU A 1061 -32.85 3.00 5.56
CA GLU A 1061 -31.93 2.19 4.76
C GLU A 1061 -32.63 0.89 4.31
N ARG A 1062 -32.62 0.66 2.99
CA ARG A 1062 -33.40 -0.38 2.29
C ARG A 1062 -32.73 -1.76 2.39
N SER A 1063 -33.28 -2.76 1.68
CA SER A 1063 -32.72 -4.12 1.73
C SER A 1063 -31.42 -4.29 0.94
N ARG A 1064 -30.49 -5.14 1.40
CA ARG A 1064 -29.22 -5.47 0.73
C ARG A 1064 -29.36 -6.40 -0.50
N ASP A 1065 -30.50 -6.35 -1.17
CA ASP A 1065 -30.81 -7.19 -2.32
C ASP A 1065 -30.38 -6.51 -3.63
N SER A 1066 -30.31 -7.26 -4.74
CA SER A 1066 -29.99 -6.71 -6.06
C SER A 1066 -31.03 -5.72 -6.60
N ILE A 1067 -32.16 -5.56 -5.91
CA ILE A 1067 -33.22 -4.60 -6.21
C ILE A 1067 -33.37 -3.70 -4.97
N ASP A 1068 -33.01 -2.43 -5.13
CA ASP A 1068 -32.96 -1.41 -4.07
C ASP A 1068 -34.35 -0.87 -3.71
N VAL A 1069 -35.09 -1.64 -2.92
CA VAL A 1069 -36.46 -1.32 -2.46
C VAL A 1069 -36.60 -1.60 -0.97
N ALA A 1070 -37.52 -0.91 -0.31
CA ALA A 1070 -38.02 -1.34 1.00
C ALA A 1070 -38.85 -2.62 0.79
N ARG A 1071 -38.43 -3.72 1.42
CA ARG A 1071 -39.07 -5.03 1.29
C ARG A 1071 -39.56 -5.50 2.65
N ILE A 1072 -40.87 -5.49 2.83
CA ILE A 1072 -41.49 -5.84 4.11
C ILE A 1072 -42.67 -6.76 3.85
N PHE A 1073 -42.67 -7.90 4.53
CA PHE A 1073 -43.66 -8.96 4.38
C PHE A 1073 -44.86 -8.71 5.27
N GLU A 1074 -44.64 -8.37 6.55
CA GLU A 1074 -45.72 -8.13 7.51
C GLU A 1074 -45.25 -7.13 8.58
N ILE A 1075 -46.19 -6.35 9.09
CA ILE A 1075 -46.07 -5.52 10.29
C ILE A 1075 -47.17 -5.87 11.26
N GLU A 1076 -46.77 -6.13 12.50
CA GLU A 1076 -47.67 -6.36 13.61
C GLU A 1076 -47.51 -5.21 14.62
N ILE A 1077 -48.62 -4.66 15.09
CA ILE A 1077 -48.63 -3.61 16.11
C ILE A 1077 -49.41 -4.15 17.31
N TYR A 1078 -48.88 -3.92 18.51
CA TYR A 1078 -49.48 -4.38 19.76
C TYR A 1078 -49.53 -3.22 20.77
N ASP A 1079 -50.69 -2.98 21.34
CA ASP A 1079 -50.91 -2.08 22.48
C ASP A 1079 -50.94 -2.83 23.82
N ASP A 1080 -51.27 -4.13 23.80
CA ASP A 1080 -51.03 -5.07 24.88
C ASP A 1080 -49.78 -5.92 24.59
N ALA A 1081 -48.63 -5.46 25.07
CA ALA A 1081 -47.38 -6.20 25.05
C ALA A 1081 -46.65 -6.05 26.38
N GLU A 1082 -46.13 -7.15 26.91
CA GLU A 1082 -45.36 -7.20 28.16
C GLU A 1082 -44.08 -8.00 27.97
N VAL A 1083 -42.96 -7.50 28.51
CA VAL A 1083 -41.70 -8.26 28.65
C VAL A 1083 -41.51 -8.56 30.12
N ALA A 1084 -40.89 -9.70 30.43
CA ALA A 1084 -40.45 -9.95 31.79
C ALA A 1084 -39.42 -8.88 32.20
N PRO A 1085 -39.47 -8.37 33.43
CA PRO A 1085 -38.53 -7.35 33.91
C PRO A 1085 -37.07 -7.79 33.88
#